data_AF-A0AAV7DVR7-F1
#
_entry.id   AF-A0AAV7DVR7-F1
#
_cell.length_a   1.000
_cell.length_b   1.000
_cell.length_c   1.000
_cell.angle_alpha   90.00
_cell.angle_beta   90.00
_cell.angle_gamma   90.00
#
_symmetry.space_group_name_H-M   'P 1'
#
loop_
_entity.id
_entity.type
_entity.pdbx_description
1 polymer ?
#
loop_
_entity_poly.entity_id
_entity_poly.type
_entity_poly.pdbx_seq_one_letter_code
_entity_poly.pdbx_strand_id
1 'polypeptide(L)'
;MACLCRKSRILLCALLLVARLSSVLVSAVADPIPEQVVSGIGAIEGCRKDFFREILRDEAVTRLNELGKISDDDGFLQRTFLSPGSLRANSVILGWMQDAGLRTWVDQMGNVHGRVESTNSSASALLIGSHLDTVVDAGKFDGALGIVCAIAALKVLKSDGRFAKLQRPVEVIAFSDEEGVRFQSTFLGSAAIAGTLPVSALQISDKSGFTVEDVLKLNSIQITEESFLNLKYDAKAAWGYIEVHIEQGPVLERLGYPLGVVEGIAGQTRLRVTVRGTQGHAGTVPMSMRQDPMAGAAELIVLLENLCKHPENFITYDGECGGFTTESLAGSVVCTVGEISCWPGASNVIPGEVTFTVDLRARDDMAREAILYELSNRIYQTCGHRSVSCTIERKHDAGAVHCDQNLTLQLKSAAEDAVKRMAGDVLVDVPVLMSGAGHDAMAMSHLTRAGMLFVRCRGGISHSPEEHVLDEDIWAAGLALVTFLEANLLLFNYVCSAICCPLTGLHLGTVDLVHRSCEDLEACLLWLYDVSPTRSSNCWRKRRGEPPGRDGMRQVMYCFLIALALRFGRSGAKFELVQLDTRSVLTRITDIEVSAVSLSRNHQGENGWLHMAIRDLPQCRHPVLIHCFPLANSRPSGQTLNLSHQNVDILATRPPCV
;
A
#
# COMPACT_ATOMS: atom_id res chain seq x y z
N MET A 1 58.59 -11.06 -33.98
CA MET A 1 58.96 -11.82 -32.76
C MET A 1 59.42 -10.92 -31.58
N ALA A 2 58.84 -9.71 -31.40
CA ALA A 2 59.17 -8.82 -30.27
C ALA A 2 57.95 -8.08 -29.67
N CYS A 3 56.73 -8.64 -29.80
CA CYS A 3 55.52 -8.04 -29.22
C CYS A 3 54.71 -8.99 -28.31
N LEU A 4 55.10 -10.27 -28.20
CA LEU A 4 54.43 -11.26 -27.33
C LEU A 4 55.05 -11.42 -25.92
N CYS A 5 56.13 -10.69 -25.58
CA CYS A 5 56.85 -10.89 -24.31
C CYS A 5 56.57 -9.82 -23.23
N ARG A 6 55.74 -8.79 -23.49
CA ARG A 6 55.37 -7.76 -22.50
C ARG A 6 54.05 -8.01 -21.76
N LYS A 7 53.10 -8.73 -22.37
CA LYS A 7 51.79 -9.01 -21.72
C LYS A 7 51.85 -10.09 -20.64
N SER A 8 52.79 -11.04 -20.72
CA SER A 8 52.92 -12.10 -19.70
C SER A 8 53.67 -11.68 -18.42
N ARG A 9 54.43 -10.58 -18.42
CA ARG A 9 55.11 -10.08 -17.20
C ARG A 9 54.22 -9.18 -16.33
N ILE A 10 53.24 -8.51 -16.93
CA ILE A 10 52.29 -7.65 -16.19
C ILE A 10 51.22 -8.52 -15.50
N LEU A 11 50.81 -9.62 -16.13
CA LEU A 11 49.87 -10.59 -15.54
C LEU A 11 50.50 -11.37 -14.36
N LEU A 12 51.79 -11.70 -14.44
CA LEU A 12 52.51 -12.40 -13.37
C LEU A 12 52.79 -11.50 -12.15
N CYS A 13 53.03 -10.20 -12.35
CA CYS A 13 53.16 -9.24 -11.24
C CYS A 13 51.82 -8.94 -10.55
N ALA A 14 50.70 -8.93 -11.30
CA ALA A 14 49.37 -8.74 -10.71
C ALA A 14 48.92 -9.97 -9.88
N LEU A 15 49.21 -11.19 -10.34
CA LEU A 15 48.92 -12.43 -9.61
C LEU A 15 49.79 -12.61 -8.34
N LEU A 16 51.05 -12.17 -8.36
CA LEU A 16 51.93 -12.19 -7.17
C LEU A 16 51.59 -11.11 -6.14
N LEU A 17 50.98 -9.99 -6.55
CA LEU A 17 50.48 -8.96 -5.63
C LEU A 17 49.20 -9.41 -4.91
N VAL A 18 48.29 -10.08 -5.63
CA VAL A 18 47.05 -10.64 -5.08
C VAL A 18 47.34 -11.83 -4.15
N ALA A 19 48.37 -12.64 -4.43
CA ALA A 19 48.81 -13.73 -3.55
C ALA A 19 49.57 -13.27 -2.28
N ARG A 20 50.21 -12.09 -2.28
CA ARG A 20 50.84 -11.51 -1.07
C ARG A 20 49.89 -10.67 -0.21
N LEU A 21 48.83 -10.12 -0.80
CA LEU A 21 47.78 -9.41 -0.04
C LEU A 21 46.82 -10.38 0.67
N SER A 22 46.70 -11.62 0.19
CA SER A 22 45.94 -12.70 0.85
C SER A 22 46.70 -13.39 1.99
N SER A 23 48.03 -13.23 2.09
CA SER A 23 48.85 -13.82 3.17
C SER A 23 49.22 -12.87 4.30
N VAL A 24 48.78 -11.60 4.27
CA VAL A 24 49.06 -10.60 5.33
C VAL A 24 47.79 -10.18 6.10
N LEU A 25 46.60 -10.58 5.63
CA LEU A 25 45.32 -10.32 6.32
C LEU A 25 44.82 -11.49 7.19
N VAL A 26 45.63 -12.54 7.39
CA VAL A 26 45.28 -13.69 8.26
C VAL A 26 46.06 -13.69 9.59
N SER A 27 46.80 -12.62 9.93
CA SER A 27 47.62 -12.64 11.17
C SER A 27 47.58 -11.38 12.03
N ALA A 28 46.53 -10.55 11.94
CA ALA A 28 46.45 -9.35 12.77
C ALA A 28 45.01 -8.93 13.16
N VAL A 29 44.18 -9.88 13.62
CA VAL A 29 43.19 -9.68 14.71
C VAL A 29 42.89 -11.07 15.26
N ALA A 30 43.63 -11.49 16.28
CA ALA A 30 43.36 -12.71 17.04
C ALA A 30 43.50 -12.38 18.52
N ASP A 31 42.63 -11.50 19.01
CA ASP A 31 42.16 -11.61 20.39
C ASP A 31 40.74 -12.16 20.31
N PRO A 32 40.45 -13.32 20.95
CA PRO A 32 39.10 -13.84 20.98
C PRO A 32 38.20 -12.85 21.74
N ILE A 33 37.12 -12.42 21.11
CA ILE A 33 35.98 -11.85 21.84
C ILE A 33 35.58 -12.90 22.87
N PRO A 34 35.49 -12.58 24.18
CA PRO A 34 35.12 -13.56 25.19
C PRO A 34 33.80 -14.22 24.80
N GLU A 35 33.69 -15.55 24.90
CA GLU A 35 32.46 -16.32 24.64
C GLU A 35 31.23 -15.73 25.35
N GLN A 36 31.45 -15.04 26.47
CA GLN A 36 30.44 -14.31 27.26
C GLN A 36 29.79 -13.11 26.53
N VAL A 37 30.47 -12.48 25.56
CA VAL A 37 29.95 -11.31 24.82
C VAL A 37 29.13 -11.75 23.61
N VAL A 38 29.54 -12.81 22.91
CA VAL A 38 28.77 -13.40 21.80
C VAL A 38 27.53 -14.14 22.35
N SER A 39 27.66 -14.85 23.48
CA SER A 39 26.50 -15.40 24.19
C SER A 39 25.60 -14.31 24.75
N GLY A 40 26.17 -13.15 25.15
CA GLY A 40 25.43 -12.00 25.65
C GLY A 40 24.60 -11.30 24.56
N ILE A 41 25.17 -11.08 23.37
CA ILE A 41 24.44 -10.47 22.24
C ILE A 41 23.35 -11.42 21.73
N GLY A 42 23.63 -12.71 21.60
CA GLY A 42 22.62 -13.72 21.24
C GLY A 42 21.52 -13.90 22.31
N ALA A 43 21.85 -13.76 23.59
CA ALA A 43 20.87 -13.77 24.68
C ALA A 43 20.03 -12.48 24.73
N ILE A 44 20.60 -11.32 24.37
CA ILE A 44 19.87 -10.05 24.28
C ILE A 44 18.93 -10.05 23.07
N GLU A 45 19.37 -10.54 21.91
CA GLU A 45 18.50 -10.71 20.73
C GLU A 45 17.42 -11.78 20.97
N GLY A 46 17.75 -12.89 21.64
CA GLY A 46 16.77 -13.90 22.07
C GLY A 46 15.72 -13.34 23.03
N CYS A 47 16.17 -12.66 24.10
CA CYS A 47 15.29 -12.02 25.08
C CYS A 47 14.39 -10.95 24.43
N ARG A 48 14.90 -10.19 23.46
CA ARG A 48 14.11 -9.20 22.71
C ARG A 48 13.09 -9.85 21.77
N LYS A 49 13.44 -10.97 21.11
CA LYS A 49 12.49 -11.75 20.30
C LYS A 49 11.37 -12.36 21.16
N ASP A 50 11.72 -12.91 22.31
CA ASP A 50 10.75 -13.49 23.26
C ASP A 50 9.80 -12.41 23.80
N PHE A 51 10.33 -11.23 24.11
CA PHE A 51 9.53 -10.07 24.54
C PHE A 51 8.56 -9.57 23.45
N PHE A 52 9.02 -9.49 22.19
CA PHE A 52 8.16 -9.06 21.08
C PHE A 52 7.04 -10.07 20.86
N ARG A 53 7.33 -11.37 20.98
CA ARG A 53 6.32 -12.42 20.87
C ARG A 53 5.28 -12.33 21.98
N GLU A 54 5.69 -12.07 23.22
CA GLU A 54 4.76 -11.94 24.36
C GLU A 54 3.71 -10.84 24.11
N ILE A 55 4.13 -9.67 23.62
CA ILE A 55 3.20 -8.55 23.34
C ILE A 55 2.42 -8.75 22.04
N LEU A 56 3.13 -9.03 20.94
CA LEU A 56 2.53 -9.07 19.59
C LEU A 56 1.70 -10.33 19.34
N ARG A 57 1.93 -11.41 20.10
CA ARG A 57 1.18 -12.66 20.01
C ARG A 57 0.30 -12.87 21.23
N ASP A 58 0.89 -13.12 22.39
CA ASP A 58 0.17 -13.68 23.54
C ASP A 58 -0.79 -12.67 24.17
N GLU A 59 -0.32 -11.45 24.39
CA GLU A 59 -1.16 -10.35 24.89
C GLU A 59 -2.20 -9.93 23.83
N ALA A 60 -1.82 -9.83 22.56
CA ALA A 60 -2.74 -9.51 21.47
C ALA A 60 -3.89 -10.53 21.36
N VAL A 61 -3.58 -11.83 21.37
CA VAL A 61 -4.57 -12.92 21.38
C VAL A 61 -5.46 -12.84 22.61
N THR A 62 -4.88 -12.54 23.78
CA THR A 62 -5.66 -12.37 25.01
C THR A 62 -6.66 -11.21 24.89
N ARG A 63 -6.23 -10.06 24.37
CA ARG A 63 -7.09 -8.90 24.15
C ARG A 63 -8.20 -9.18 23.13
N LEU A 64 -7.91 -9.90 22.05
CA LEU A 64 -8.94 -10.34 21.08
C LEU A 64 -9.97 -11.28 21.72
N ASN A 65 -9.51 -12.20 22.58
CA ASN A 65 -10.40 -13.07 23.34
C ASN A 65 -11.23 -12.31 24.39
N GLU A 66 -10.68 -11.28 25.01
CA GLU A 66 -11.40 -10.41 25.95
C GLU A 66 -12.44 -9.56 25.23
N LEU A 67 -12.07 -8.90 24.14
CA LEU A 67 -12.99 -8.09 23.34
C LEU A 67 -14.10 -8.97 22.76
N GLY A 68 -13.78 -10.17 22.26
CA GLY A 68 -14.74 -11.12 21.72
C GLY A 68 -15.81 -11.60 22.71
N LYS A 69 -15.63 -11.38 24.02
CA LYS A 69 -16.65 -11.68 25.06
C LYS A 69 -17.55 -10.49 25.39
N ILE A 70 -17.23 -9.30 24.90
CA ILE A 70 -18.03 -8.11 25.12
C ILE A 70 -19.10 -8.06 24.02
N SER A 71 -20.35 -8.35 24.39
CA SER A 71 -21.48 -8.34 23.47
C SER A 71 -22.72 -7.67 24.08
N ASP A 72 -23.63 -7.23 23.21
CA ASP A 72 -25.01 -6.86 23.52
C ASP A 72 -25.93 -8.05 23.81
N ASP A 73 -25.57 -9.25 23.33
CA ASP A 73 -26.34 -10.48 23.52
C ASP A 73 -25.54 -11.49 24.37
N ASP A 74 -26.24 -12.36 25.09
CA ASP A 74 -25.64 -13.38 25.96
C ASP A 74 -25.29 -14.67 25.20
N GLY A 75 -25.93 -14.92 24.05
CA GLY A 75 -25.81 -16.17 23.29
C GLY A 75 -24.82 -16.12 22.13
N PHE A 76 -24.61 -14.94 21.55
CA PHE A 76 -23.74 -14.75 20.40
C PHE A 76 -23.06 -13.38 20.42
N LEU A 77 -21.98 -13.24 19.66
CA LEU A 77 -21.28 -11.96 19.56
C LEU A 77 -22.04 -11.00 18.64
N GLN A 78 -22.46 -9.88 19.21
CA GLN A 78 -22.98 -8.70 18.54
C GLN A 78 -22.57 -7.45 19.31
N ARG A 79 -22.05 -6.44 18.61
CA ARG A 79 -21.83 -5.08 19.12
C ARG A 79 -22.25 -4.08 18.07
N THR A 80 -23.30 -3.32 18.34
CA THR A 80 -23.82 -2.32 17.38
C THR A 80 -23.48 -0.89 17.78
N PHE A 81 -23.63 0.07 16.87
CA PHE A 81 -23.33 1.50 17.11
C PHE A 81 -23.86 2.01 18.46
N LEU A 82 -22.93 2.42 19.34
CA LEU A 82 -23.18 3.01 20.65
C LEU A 82 -24.20 2.23 21.51
N SER A 83 -24.18 0.91 21.39
CA SER A 83 -24.88 -0.01 22.26
C SER A 83 -24.16 -0.19 23.60
N PRO A 84 -24.80 -0.77 24.63
CA PRO A 84 -24.12 -1.08 25.89
C PRO A 84 -22.85 -1.93 25.73
N GLY A 85 -22.84 -2.88 24.80
CA GLY A 85 -21.67 -3.69 24.42
C GLY A 85 -20.58 -2.85 23.77
N SER A 86 -20.93 -1.96 22.84
CA SER A 86 -19.98 -1.01 22.23
C SER A 86 -19.34 -0.09 23.27
N LEU A 87 -20.09 0.46 24.23
CA LEU A 87 -19.52 1.31 25.30
C LEU A 87 -18.55 0.55 26.21
N ARG A 88 -18.86 -0.72 26.53
CA ARG A 88 -17.94 -1.60 27.26
C ARG A 88 -16.67 -1.88 26.45
N ALA A 89 -16.80 -2.11 25.14
CA ALA A 89 -15.67 -2.28 24.23
C ALA A 89 -14.79 -1.02 24.18
N ASN A 90 -15.41 0.16 24.06
CA ASN A 90 -14.70 1.45 24.11
C ASN A 90 -13.88 1.59 25.39
N SER A 91 -14.46 1.23 26.53
CA SER A 91 -13.79 1.32 27.84
C SER A 91 -12.54 0.45 27.93
N VAL A 92 -12.58 -0.78 27.42
CA VAL A 92 -11.39 -1.67 27.45
C VAL A 92 -10.33 -1.25 26.44
N ILE A 93 -10.74 -0.83 25.24
CA ILE A 93 -9.82 -0.35 24.20
C ILE A 93 -9.08 0.91 24.66
N LEU A 94 -9.79 1.86 25.30
CA LEU A 94 -9.17 3.04 25.93
C LEU A 94 -8.10 2.63 26.95
N GLY A 95 -8.41 1.66 27.82
CA GLY A 95 -7.47 1.14 28.80
C GLY A 95 -6.22 0.53 28.16
N TRP A 96 -6.39 -0.24 27.07
CA TRP A 96 -5.27 -0.84 26.33
C TRP A 96 -4.41 0.19 25.61
N MET A 97 -5.02 1.24 25.06
CA MET A 97 -4.28 2.36 24.46
C MET A 97 -3.48 3.14 25.52
N GLN A 98 -4.06 3.37 26.70
CA GLN A 98 -3.37 4.01 27.83
C GLN A 98 -2.19 3.16 28.34
N ASP A 99 -2.39 1.85 28.47
CA ASP A 99 -1.33 0.89 28.80
C ASP A 99 -0.18 0.93 27.76
N ALA A 100 -0.52 1.02 26.48
CA ALA A 100 0.44 1.27 25.40
C ALA A 100 1.06 2.69 25.42
N GLY A 101 0.69 3.55 26.37
CA GLY A 101 1.23 4.90 26.58
C GLY A 101 0.70 5.97 25.63
N LEU A 102 -0.47 5.75 25.05
CA LEU A 102 -1.12 6.68 24.14
C LEU A 102 -1.99 7.67 24.93
N ARG A 103 -2.08 8.91 24.43
CA ARG A 103 -3.09 9.89 24.86
C ARG A 103 -4.42 9.50 24.22
N THR A 104 -5.46 9.31 25.03
CA THR A 104 -6.74 8.78 24.55
C THR A 104 -7.91 9.73 24.68
N TRP A 105 -8.87 9.65 23.77
CA TRP A 105 -10.18 10.31 23.86
C TRP A 105 -11.22 9.54 23.03
N VAL A 106 -12.50 9.88 23.20
CA VAL A 106 -13.61 9.42 22.35
C VAL A 106 -14.21 10.65 21.67
N ASP A 107 -14.43 10.59 20.36
CA ASP A 107 -15.01 11.72 19.61
C ASP A 107 -16.55 11.73 19.66
N GLN A 108 -17.17 12.73 19.02
CA GLN A 108 -18.63 12.87 19.00
C GLN A 108 -19.35 11.89 18.07
N MET A 109 -18.66 10.97 17.39
CA MET A 109 -19.29 9.84 16.70
C MET A 109 -19.07 8.52 17.46
N GLY A 110 -18.29 8.52 18.54
CA GLY A 110 -18.02 7.31 19.32
C GLY A 110 -16.76 6.57 18.88
N ASN A 111 -15.95 7.15 17.99
CA ASN A 111 -14.64 6.61 17.64
C ASN A 111 -13.71 6.73 18.84
N VAL A 112 -12.91 5.70 19.07
CA VAL A 112 -11.92 5.68 20.17
C VAL A 112 -10.54 5.96 19.60
N HIS A 113 -9.90 7.00 20.12
CA HIS A 113 -8.60 7.46 19.65
C HIS A 113 -7.52 7.19 20.69
N GLY A 114 -6.34 6.79 20.21
CA GLY A 114 -5.11 6.68 20.99
C GLY A 114 -3.94 7.25 20.20
N ARG A 115 -3.36 8.36 20.66
CA ARG A 115 -2.31 9.07 19.93
C ARG A 115 -1.00 9.15 20.70
N VAL A 116 0.11 8.94 20.00
CA VAL A 116 1.45 9.28 20.46
C VAL A 116 2.00 10.42 19.58
N GLU A 117 2.51 11.46 20.22
CA GLU A 117 3.17 12.56 19.52
C GLU A 117 4.61 12.20 19.14
N SER A 118 5.09 12.74 18.03
CA SER A 118 6.50 12.69 17.67
C SER A 118 7.30 13.83 18.25
N THR A 119 8.63 13.70 18.16
CA THR A 119 9.57 14.81 18.45
C THR A 119 9.38 15.99 17.51
N ASN A 120 8.93 15.77 16.27
CA ASN A 120 8.56 16.82 15.33
C ASN A 120 7.05 17.14 15.46
N SER A 121 6.71 18.25 16.12
CA SER A 121 5.32 18.67 16.34
C SER A 121 4.60 19.17 15.07
N SER A 122 5.31 19.39 13.97
CA SER A 122 4.75 19.86 12.70
C SER A 122 4.51 18.75 11.68
N ALA A 123 4.88 17.51 12.00
CA ALA A 123 4.70 16.38 11.09
C ALA A 123 3.23 15.89 11.07
N SER A 124 2.70 15.60 9.89
CA SER A 124 1.37 15.00 9.72
C SER A 124 1.32 13.60 10.37
N ALA A 125 0.21 13.23 11.00
CA ALA A 125 0.06 11.95 11.68
C ALA A 125 -0.07 10.77 10.71
N LEU A 126 0.52 9.63 11.05
CA LEU A 126 0.14 8.34 10.49
C LEU A 126 -1.08 7.84 11.27
N LEU A 127 -2.18 7.60 10.57
CA LEU A 127 -3.38 7.01 11.15
C LEU A 127 -3.32 5.49 10.96
N ILE A 128 -3.66 4.73 11.99
CA ILE A 128 -3.82 3.28 11.93
C ILE A 128 -5.17 2.94 12.53
N GLY A 129 -6.02 2.20 11.85
CA GLY A 129 -7.35 1.94 12.39
C GLY A 129 -8.02 0.71 11.82
N SER A 130 -9.18 0.42 12.40
CA SER A 130 -10.23 -0.48 11.92
C SER A 130 -11.44 -0.32 12.86
N HIS A 131 -12.45 -1.18 12.76
CA HIS A 131 -13.71 -1.02 13.47
C HIS A 131 -13.85 -1.90 14.73
N LEU A 132 -14.71 -1.47 15.65
CA LEU A 132 -14.96 -2.16 16.93
C LEU A 132 -16.34 -2.84 17.01
N ASP A 133 -17.30 -2.38 16.20
CA ASP A 133 -18.61 -2.98 16.04
C ASP A 133 -18.53 -4.28 15.24
N THR A 134 -19.61 -5.07 15.28
CA THR A 134 -19.69 -6.37 14.63
C THR A 134 -21.08 -6.58 14.03
N VAL A 135 -21.19 -7.49 13.07
CA VAL A 135 -22.47 -8.11 12.72
C VAL A 135 -23.12 -8.90 13.86
N VAL A 136 -24.33 -9.38 13.59
CA VAL A 136 -25.05 -10.34 14.43
C VAL A 136 -24.38 -11.71 14.28
N ASP A 137 -24.17 -12.41 15.41
CA ASP A 137 -23.52 -13.74 15.45
C ASP A 137 -22.13 -13.74 14.79
N ALA A 138 -21.33 -12.74 15.14
CA ALA A 138 -20.05 -12.44 14.51
C ALA A 138 -18.87 -13.27 15.02
N GLY A 139 -17.78 -13.20 14.25
CA GLY A 139 -16.44 -13.56 14.69
C GLY A 139 -15.81 -12.49 15.59
N LYS A 140 -14.70 -12.83 16.23
CA LYS A 140 -14.00 -11.93 17.17
C LYS A 140 -12.80 -11.18 16.57
N PHE A 141 -12.45 -11.44 15.30
CA PHE A 141 -11.25 -10.89 14.66
C PHE A 141 -11.59 -9.76 13.68
N ASP A 142 -12.74 -9.83 13.02
CA ASP A 142 -13.26 -8.79 12.15
C ASP A 142 -13.24 -7.39 12.83
N GLY A 143 -12.57 -6.43 12.20
CA GLY A 143 -12.22 -5.11 12.76
C GLY A 143 -11.25 -5.11 13.95
N ALA A 144 -11.60 -5.86 15.01
CA ALA A 144 -10.87 -5.94 16.28
C ALA A 144 -9.38 -6.28 16.11
N LEU A 145 -9.05 -7.15 15.15
CA LEU A 145 -7.66 -7.55 14.85
C LEU A 145 -6.79 -6.34 14.52
N GLY A 146 -7.31 -5.41 13.71
CA GLY A 146 -6.57 -4.22 13.29
C GLY A 146 -6.22 -3.31 14.46
N ILE A 147 -7.21 -3.04 15.30
CA ILE A 147 -7.08 -2.21 16.50
C ILE A 147 -6.04 -2.82 17.45
N VAL A 148 -6.18 -4.11 17.77
CA VAL A 148 -5.30 -4.79 18.72
C VAL A 148 -3.86 -4.88 18.19
N CYS A 149 -3.67 -5.21 16.91
CA CYS A 149 -2.34 -5.23 16.28
C CYS A 149 -1.65 -3.86 16.35
N ALA A 150 -2.38 -2.78 16.08
CA ALA A 150 -1.85 -1.42 16.13
C ALA A 150 -1.41 -1.02 17.55
N ILE A 151 -2.25 -1.31 18.56
CA ILE A 151 -1.93 -1.05 19.97
C ILE A 151 -0.71 -1.88 20.40
N ALA A 152 -0.65 -3.17 20.03
CA ALA A 152 0.46 -4.05 20.38
C ALA A 152 1.78 -3.58 19.76
N ALA A 153 1.77 -3.19 18.48
CA ALA A 153 2.95 -2.66 17.80
C ALA A 153 3.49 -1.39 18.49
N LEU A 154 2.62 -0.46 18.86
CA LEU A 154 3.02 0.73 19.61
C LEU A 154 3.51 0.39 21.02
N LYS A 155 2.89 -0.57 21.72
CA LYS A 155 3.35 -1.02 23.04
C LYS A 155 4.75 -1.63 22.98
N VAL A 156 5.09 -2.36 21.91
CA VAL A 156 6.46 -2.84 21.67
C VAL A 156 7.42 -1.66 21.49
N LEU A 157 7.08 -0.68 20.66
CA LEU A 157 7.93 0.50 20.45
C LEU A 157 8.13 1.31 21.75
N LYS A 158 7.11 1.41 22.60
CA LYS A 158 7.21 2.06 23.92
C LYS A 158 8.17 1.30 24.82
N SER A 159 7.96 0.00 24.99
CA SER A 159 8.71 -0.83 25.93
C SER A 159 10.19 -0.94 25.56
N ASP A 160 10.51 -0.88 24.27
CA ASP A 160 11.87 -0.88 23.74
C ASP A 160 12.48 0.54 23.63
N GLY A 161 11.81 1.56 24.19
CA GLY A 161 12.32 2.94 24.24
C GLY A 161 12.34 3.68 22.90
N ARG A 162 11.64 3.16 21.88
CA ARG A 162 11.62 3.70 20.51
C ARG A 162 10.49 4.67 20.23
N PHE A 163 9.54 4.83 21.15
CA PHE A 163 8.51 5.88 21.11
C PHE A 163 9.10 7.27 20.81
N ALA A 164 10.19 7.65 21.49
CA ALA A 164 10.83 8.96 21.31
C ALA A 164 11.50 9.15 19.94
N LYS A 165 11.67 8.07 19.15
CA LYS A 165 12.33 8.12 17.84
C LYS A 165 11.34 8.33 16.69
N LEU A 166 10.03 8.27 16.96
CA LEU A 166 8.98 8.50 15.96
C LEU A 166 9.15 9.89 15.33
N GLN A 167 9.22 9.91 13.99
CA GLN A 167 9.40 11.13 13.19
C GLN A 167 8.09 11.87 12.93
N ARG A 168 6.97 11.19 13.12
CA ARG A 168 5.61 11.70 12.94
C ARG A 168 4.69 11.13 14.01
N PRO A 169 3.62 11.85 14.39
CA PRO A 169 2.64 11.32 15.34
C PRO A 169 2.02 10.04 14.77
N VAL A 170 1.64 9.13 15.65
CA VAL A 170 0.88 7.93 15.27
C VAL A 170 -0.40 7.92 16.08
N GLU A 171 -1.53 7.77 15.39
CA GLU A 171 -2.85 7.74 15.99
C GLU A 171 -3.55 6.44 15.62
N VAL A 172 -3.94 5.68 16.64
CA VAL A 172 -4.79 4.51 16.51
C VAL A 172 -6.24 4.96 16.65
N ILE A 173 -7.07 4.61 15.68
CA ILE A 173 -8.51 4.91 15.69
C ILE A 173 -9.28 3.59 15.62
N ALA A 174 -10.07 3.30 16.66
CA ALA A 174 -11.10 2.27 16.60
C ALA A 174 -12.41 2.94 16.18
N PHE A 175 -12.80 2.74 14.93
CA PHE A 175 -13.99 3.36 14.36
C PHE A 175 -15.28 2.70 14.86
N SER A 176 -16.32 3.52 14.95
CA SER A 176 -17.67 3.08 15.28
C SER A 176 -18.52 2.86 14.02
N ASP A 177 -19.21 1.72 13.95
CA ASP A 177 -20.23 1.40 12.93
C ASP A 177 -19.70 1.41 11.50
N GLU A 178 -18.75 0.51 11.26
CA GLU A 178 -18.32 0.12 9.91
C GLU A 178 -19.37 -0.79 9.28
N GLU A 179 -19.86 -1.78 10.03
CA GLU A 179 -20.73 -2.86 9.54
C GLU A 179 -22.15 -2.37 9.21
N GLY A 180 -22.55 -1.25 9.82
CA GLY A 180 -23.82 -0.58 9.56
C GLY A 180 -25.06 -1.37 9.96
N VAL A 181 -24.93 -2.31 10.89
CA VAL A 181 -26.00 -3.26 11.29
C VAL A 181 -27.22 -2.55 11.84
N ARG A 182 -26.99 -1.48 12.63
CA ARG A 182 -28.06 -0.78 13.36
C ARG A 182 -28.89 0.13 12.44
N PHE A 183 -28.21 0.92 11.62
CA PHE A 183 -28.80 1.98 10.80
C PHE A 183 -28.88 1.66 9.31
N GLN A 184 -28.41 0.48 8.89
CA GLN A 184 -28.26 0.11 7.47
C GLN A 184 -27.44 1.13 6.68
N SER A 185 -26.48 1.76 7.37
CA SER A 185 -25.54 2.74 6.84
C SER A 185 -24.17 2.33 7.34
N THR A 186 -23.23 2.07 6.43
CA THR A 186 -21.86 1.71 6.79
C THR A 186 -21.02 2.95 7.08
N PHE A 187 -19.90 2.75 7.78
CA PHE A 187 -18.84 3.75 7.97
C PHE A 187 -19.24 5.02 8.75
N LEU A 188 -20.19 5.00 9.69
CA LEU A 188 -20.61 6.25 10.37
C LEU A 188 -19.41 6.97 11.02
N GLY A 189 -18.56 6.22 11.73
CA GLY A 189 -17.38 6.73 12.40
C GLY A 189 -16.33 7.26 11.44
N SER A 190 -15.87 6.43 10.50
CA SER A 190 -14.79 6.79 9.57
C SER A 190 -15.22 7.81 8.52
N ALA A 191 -16.47 7.80 8.05
CA ALA A 191 -17.00 8.81 7.14
C ALA A 191 -17.16 10.18 7.82
N ALA A 192 -17.45 10.24 9.13
CA ALA A 192 -17.45 11.49 9.88
C ALA A 192 -16.02 12.07 9.97
N ILE A 193 -15.04 11.24 10.30
CA ILE A 193 -13.61 11.61 10.35
C ILE A 193 -13.10 12.05 8.96
N ALA A 194 -13.49 11.34 7.89
CA ALA A 194 -13.12 11.70 6.53
C ALA A 194 -13.86 12.94 6.00
N GLY A 195 -14.95 13.35 6.66
CA GLY A 195 -15.80 14.47 6.25
C GLY A 195 -16.64 14.16 5.01
N THR A 196 -16.97 12.89 4.78
CA THR A 196 -17.83 12.42 3.68
C THR A 196 -19.24 12.10 4.16
N LEU A 197 -19.46 11.95 5.47
CA LEU A 197 -20.78 11.73 6.04
C LEU A 197 -21.61 13.02 6.01
N PRO A 198 -22.75 13.07 5.30
CA PRO A 198 -23.60 14.26 5.29
C PRO A 198 -24.33 14.44 6.62
N VAL A 199 -24.62 15.68 7.00
CA VAL A 199 -25.36 16.00 8.24
C VAL A 199 -26.72 15.30 8.30
N SER A 200 -27.36 15.07 7.15
CA SER A 200 -28.62 14.32 7.06
C SER A 200 -28.52 12.88 7.58
N ALA A 201 -27.32 12.30 7.64
CA ALA A 201 -27.11 10.97 8.22
C ALA A 201 -27.50 10.91 9.70
N LEU A 202 -27.45 12.04 10.42
CA LEU A 202 -27.90 12.12 11.82
C LEU A 202 -29.38 11.77 11.98
N GLN A 203 -30.18 11.90 10.92
CA GLN A 203 -31.62 11.62 10.92
C GLN A 203 -31.96 10.19 10.43
N ILE A 204 -30.96 9.38 10.07
CA ILE A 204 -31.19 7.97 9.71
C ILE A 204 -31.71 7.25 10.94
N SER A 205 -32.83 6.53 10.79
CA SER A 205 -33.49 5.81 11.88
C SER A 205 -33.14 4.32 11.88
N ASP A 206 -32.93 3.75 13.07
CA ASP A 206 -32.82 2.31 13.26
C ASP A 206 -34.20 1.62 13.19
N LYS A 207 -34.20 0.28 13.27
CA LYS A 207 -35.44 -0.53 13.24
C LYS A 207 -36.42 -0.21 14.38
N SER A 208 -35.95 0.41 15.46
CA SER A 208 -36.77 0.80 16.61
C SER A 208 -37.26 2.26 16.52
N GLY A 209 -36.88 2.98 15.45
CA GLY A 209 -37.27 4.36 15.21
C GLY A 209 -36.39 5.41 15.89
N PHE A 210 -35.27 5.03 16.51
CA PHE A 210 -34.30 6.00 17.02
C PHE A 210 -33.40 6.48 15.89
N THR A 211 -33.18 7.79 15.81
CA THR A 211 -32.21 8.35 14.86
C THR A 211 -30.77 8.20 15.39
N VAL A 212 -29.76 8.32 14.51
CA VAL A 212 -28.35 8.42 14.93
C VAL A 212 -28.17 9.54 15.97
N GLU A 213 -28.80 10.69 15.75
CA GLU A 213 -28.79 11.80 16.69
C GLU A 213 -29.40 11.44 18.05
N ASP A 214 -30.52 10.71 18.08
CA ASP A 214 -31.14 10.26 19.32
C ASP A 214 -30.22 9.32 20.09
N VAL A 215 -29.54 8.41 19.39
CA VAL A 215 -28.58 7.47 20.02
C VAL A 215 -27.37 8.19 20.59
N LEU A 216 -26.85 9.20 19.89
CA LEU A 216 -25.79 10.06 20.42
C LEU A 216 -26.24 10.76 21.69
N LYS A 217 -27.45 11.36 21.68
CA LYS A 217 -28.04 12.02 22.86
C LYS A 217 -28.25 11.07 24.04
N LEU A 218 -28.73 9.84 23.78
CA LEU A 218 -28.91 8.81 24.80
C LEU A 218 -27.58 8.45 25.49
N ASN A 219 -26.48 8.49 24.75
CA ASN A 219 -25.13 8.26 25.25
C ASN A 219 -24.45 9.52 25.77
N SER A 220 -25.23 10.58 26.05
CA SER A 220 -24.75 11.87 26.54
C SER A 220 -23.75 12.58 25.62
N ILE A 221 -23.73 12.21 24.33
CA ILE A 221 -22.95 12.90 23.30
C ILE A 221 -23.82 14.01 22.72
N GLN A 222 -23.48 15.26 23.07
CA GLN A 222 -24.13 16.42 22.46
C GLN A 222 -23.51 16.66 21.08
N ILE A 223 -24.36 16.63 20.06
CA ILE A 223 -23.96 16.92 18.69
C ILE A 223 -24.80 18.05 18.12
N THR A 224 -24.13 19.09 17.66
CA THR A 224 -24.66 20.14 16.78
C THR A 224 -24.11 19.94 15.38
N GLU A 225 -24.77 20.51 14.36
CA GLU A 225 -24.25 20.53 12.99
C GLU A 225 -22.82 21.05 12.91
N GLU A 226 -22.51 22.15 13.62
CA GLU A 226 -21.15 22.70 13.70
C GLU A 226 -20.16 21.70 14.31
N SER A 227 -20.50 21.08 15.45
CA SER A 227 -19.61 20.11 16.10
C SER A 227 -19.40 18.85 15.25
N PHE A 228 -20.41 18.43 14.50
CA PHE A 228 -20.34 17.31 13.57
C PHE A 228 -19.39 17.62 12.41
N LEU A 229 -19.52 18.81 11.80
CA LEU A 229 -18.62 19.24 10.73
C LEU A 229 -17.17 19.41 11.21
N ASN A 230 -16.98 19.73 12.50
CA ASN A 230 -15.67 19.82 13.13
C ASN A 230 -15.02 18.46 13.47
N LEU A 231 -15.75 17.33 13.35
CA LEU A 231 -15.15 15.98 13.45
C LEU A 231 -14.20 15.68 12.29
N LYS A 232 -14.41 16.34 11.15
CA LYS A 232 -13.58 16.17 9.98
C LYS A 232 -12.11 16.41 10.33
N TYR A 233 -11.31 15.37 10.13
CA TYR A 233 -9.88 15.42 10.34
C TYR A 233 -9.23 16.32 9.30
N ASP A 234 -8.23 17.12 9.69
CA ASP A 234 -7.51 17.96 8.75
C ASP A 234 -6.66 17.09 7.81
N ALA A 235 -7.00 17.09 6.52
CA ALA A 235 -6.27 16.35 5.49
C ALA A 235 -4.77 16.69 5.46
N LYS A 236 -4.38 17.93 5.78
CA LYS A 236 -2.95 18.32 5.86
C LYS A 236 -2.25 17.73 7.07
N ALA A 237 -3.00 17.44 8.13
CA ALA A 237 -2.52 16.80 9.33
C ALA A 237 -2.49 15.26 9.24
N ALA A 238 -2.97 14.65 8.14
CA ALA A 238 -2.94 13.21 7.91
C ALA A 238 -1.93 12.84 6.81
N TRP A 239 -0.87 12.12 7.18
CA TRP A 239 0.15 11.65 6.23
C TRP A 239 -0.35 10.46 5.39
N GLY A 240 -1.10 9.57 6.02
CA GLY A 240 -1.67 8.36 5.44
C GLY A 240 -2.42 7.56 6.50
N TYR A 241 -3.20 6.59 6.02
CA TYR A 241 -4.00 5.65 6.80
C TYR A 241 -3.57 4.22 6.50
N ILE A 242 -3.42 3.40 7.54
CA ILE A 242 -3.10 1.97 7.42
C ILE A 242 -4.16 1.17 8.17
N GLU A 243 -4.68 0.12 7.54
CA GLU A 243 -5.62 -0.80 8.16
C GLU A 243 -5.10 -2.23 8.10
N VAL A 244 -5.12 -2.92 9.24
CA VAL A 244 -4.84 -4.36 9.31
C VAL A 244 -6.16 -5.06 9.48
N HIS A 245 -6.43 -6.07 8.65
CA HIS A 245 -7.71 -6.74 8.64
C HIS A 245 -7.53 -8.23 8.35
N ILE A 246 -8.52 -9.05 8.71
CA ILE A 246 -8.58 -10.40 8.15
C ILE A 246 -8.95 -10.34 6.67
N GLU A 247 -8.52 -11.31 5.88
CA GLU A 247 -8.84 -11.35 4.44
C GLU A 247 -10.35 -11.46 4.17
N GLN A 248 -11.09 -12.13 5.07
CA GLN A 248 -12.50 -12.54 4.87
C GLN A 248 -12.68 -13.41 3.60
N GLY A 249 -11.59 -14.05 3.17
CA GLY A 249 -11.51 -14.83 1.95
C GLY A 249 -10.50 -15.97 2.11
N PRO A 250 -10.54 -16.98 1.22
CA PRO A 250 -9.73 -18.18 1.35
C PRO A 250 -8.38 -18.10 0.60
N VAL A 251 -8.01 -16.96 0.01
CA VAL A 251 -6.89 -16.87 -0.93
C VAL A 251 -5.55 -17.02 -0.22
N LEU A 252 -5.31 -16.31 0.88
CA LEU A 252 -4.06 -16.43 1.65
C LEU A 252 -3.91 -17.82 2.26
N GLU A 253 -4.99 -18.43 2.75
CA GLU A 253 -4.96 -19.81 3.23
C GLU A 253 -4.59 -20.78 2.11
N ARG A 254 -5.25 -20.67 0.96
CA ARG A 254 -4.97 -21.52 -0.21
C ARG A 254 -3.55 -21.37 -0.73
N LEU A 255 -3.02 -20.15 -0.72
CA LEU A 255 -1.65 -19.86 -1.14
C LEU A 255 -0.60 -20.19 -0.05
N GLY A 256 -1.03 -20.40 1.20
CA GLY A 256 -0.16 -20.73 2.33
C GLY A 256 0.58 -19.52 2.93
N TYR A 257 0.16 -18.29 2.66
CA TYR A 257 0.79 -17.08 3.20
C TYR A 257 0.05 -16.58 4.45
N PRO A 258 0.76 -16.14 5.50
CA PRO A 258 0.13 -15.57 6.70
C PRO A 258 -0.40 -14.16 6.48
N LEU A 259 0.23 -13.41 5.57
CA LEU A 259 -0.05 -12.01 5.28
C LEU A 259 -0.21 -11.77 3.77
N GLY A 260 -1.00 -10.77 3.41
CA GLY A 260 -1.10 -10.22 2.06
C GLY A 260 -1.24 -8.71 2.10
N VAL A 261 -0.78 -7.99 1.09
CA VAL A 261 -0.99 -6.54 1.00
C VAL A 261 -2.17 -6.26 0.09
N VAL A 262 -3.01 -5.30 0.48
CA VAL A 262 -4.18 -4.92 -0.31
C VAL A 262 -3.79 -3.84 -1.32
N GLU A 263 -4.15 -4.08 -2.58
CA GLU A 263 -3.96 -3.14 -3.68
C GLU A 263 -5.12 -2.14 -3.81
N GLY A 264 -6.29 -2.54 -3.35
CA GLY A 264 -7.49 -1.74 -3.35
C GLY A 264 -8.69 -2.52 -2.86
N ILE A 265 -9.82 -1.83 -2.76
CA ILE A 265 -11.12 -2.35 -2.40
C ILE A 265 -11.99 -2.33 -3.65
N ALA A 266 -12.62 -3.46 -3.97
CA ALA A 266 -13.43 -3.61 -5.16
C ALA A 266 -14.67 -2.69 -5.11
N GLY A 267 -14.97 -2.05 -6.23
CA GLY A 267 -16.23 -1.32 -6.40
C GLY A 267 -17.40 -2.29 -6.43
N GLN A 268 -18.57 -1.87 -5.94
CA GLN A 268 -19.75 -2.72 -5.77
C GLN A 268 -21.01 -2.07 -6.35
N THR A 269 -21.74 -2.83 -7.17
CA THR A 269 -23.09 -2.48 -7.61
C THR A 269 -24.08 -3.54 -7.16
N ARG A 270 -25.17 -3.11 -6.51
CA ARG A 270 -26.31 -4.00 -6.24
C ARG A 270 -27.52 -3.63 -7.09
N LEU A 271 -28.07 -4.61 -7.80
CA LEU A 271 -29.28 -4.49 -8.60
C LEU A 271 -30.43 -5.29 -7.97
N ARG A 272 -31.65 -4.85 -8.23
CA ARG A 272 -32.87 -5.64 -8.11
C ARG A 272 -33.44 -5.85 -9.51
N VAL A 273 -33.55 -7.10 -9.93
CA VAL A 273 -34.14 -7.48 -11.22
C VAL A 273 -35.50 -8.10 -10.96
N THR A 274 -36.54 -7.55 -11.57
CA THR A 274 -37.92 -8.06 -11.49
C THR A 274 -38.34 -8.52 -12.86
N VAL A 275 -38.72 -9.80 -12.98
CA VAL A 275 -39.25 -10.42 -14.20
C VAL A 275 -40.74 -10.68 -13.99
N ARG A 276 -41.59 -10.17 -14.89
CA ARG A 276 -43.05 -10.29 -14.83
C ARG A 276 -43.55 -11.04 -16.06
N GLY A 277 -44.33 -12.08 -15.80
CA GLY A 277 -45.00 -12.90 -16.79
C GLY A 277 -46.49 -13.03 -16.49
N THR A 278 -47.07 -14.15 -16.89
CA THR A 278 -48.51 -14.39 -16.71
C THR A 278 -48.74 -15.64 -15.87
N GLN A 279 -49.49 -15.47 -14.77
CA GLN A 279 -49.90 -16.61 -13.94
C GLN A 279 -50.78 -17.58 -14.69
N GLY A 280 -50.64 -18.87 -14.40
CA GLY A 280 -51.45 -19.91 -15.01
C GLY A 280 -51.37 -21.23 -14.25
N HIS A 281 -52.36 -22.09 -14.44
CA HIS A 281 -52.35 -23.41 -13.80
C HIS A 281 -51.32 -24.33 -14.46
N ALA A 282 -50.39 -24.87 -13.66
CA ALA A 282 -49.21 -25.58 -14.18
C ALA A 282 -49.55 -26.85 -14.99
N GLY A 283 -50.72 -27.45 -14.77
CA GLY A 283 -51.16 -28.64 -15.52
C GLY A 283 -51.95 -28.35 -16.81
N THR A 284 -52.51 -27.15 -16.96
CA THR A 284 -53.49 -26.90 -18.05
C THR A 284 -53.03 -25.84 -19.05
N VAL A 285 -52.07 -24.98 -18.69
CA VAL A 285 -51.45 -24.05 -19.65
C VAL A 285 -50.38 -24.79 -20.46
N PRO A 286 -50.55 -24.95 -21.79
CA PRO A 286 -49.56 -25.61 -22.64
C PRO A 286 -48.23 -24.87 -22.63
N MET A 287 -47.12 -25.61 -22.78
CA MET A 287 -45.76 -25.03 -22.70
C MET A 287 -45.52 -23.90 -23.71
N SER A 288 -46.03 -24.01 -24.93
CA SER A 288 -45.88 -23.01 -26.00
C SER A 288 -46.60 -21.69 -25.72
N MET A 289 -47.48 -21.64 -24.73
CA MET A 289 -48.27 -20.45 -24.37
C MET A 289 -47.79 -19.77 -23.09
N ARG A 290 -46.76 -20.31 -22.42
CA ARG A 290 -46.30 -19.79 -21.14
C ARG A 290 -45.46 -18.54 -21.32
N GLN A 291 -45.73 -17.56 -20.48
CA GLN A 291 -44.86 -16.42 -20.21
C GLN A 291 -44.35 -16.59 -18.78
N ASP A 292 -43.44 -17.55 -18.59
CA ASP A 292 -43.01 -18.01 -17.28
C ASP A 292 -41.81 -17.18 -16.78
N PRO A 293 -41.98 -16.32 -15.75
CA PRO A 293 -40.92 -15.48 -15.25
C PRO A 293 -39.88 -16.25 -14.42
N MET A 294 -40.22 -17.42 -13.87
CA MET A 294 -39.26 -18.26 -13.14
C MET A 294 -38.26 -18.90 -14.10
N ALA A 295 -38.75 -19.43 -15.22
CA ALA A 295 -37.88 -19.94 -16.27
C ALA A 295 -36.99 -18.83 -16.87
N GLY A 296 -37.52 -17.60 -16.96
CA GLY A 296 -36.73 -16.42 -17.35
C GLY A 296 -35.66 -16.08 -16.33
N ALA A 297 -36.01 -15.93 -15.06
CA ALA A 297 -35.07 -15.62 -13.98
C ALA A 297 -33.95 -16.68 -13.89
N ALA A 298 -34.28 -17.97 -13.95
CA ALA A 298 -33.29 -19.04 -13.90
C ALA A 298 -32.24 -18.94 -15.03
N GLU A 299 -32.65 -18.61 -16.26
CA GLU A 299 -31.71 -18.41 -17.36
C GLU A 299 -30.83 -17.17 -17.13
N LEU A 300 -31.40 -16.08 -16.62
CA LEU A 300 -30.64 -14.86 -16.33
C LEU A 300 -29.61 -15.05 -15.22
N ILE A 301 -29.93 -15.85 -14.20
CA ILE A 301 -29.01 -16.17 -13.10
C ILE A 301 -27.81 -16.97 -13.62
N VAL A 302 -28.05 -17.99 -14.46
CA VAL A 302 -26.97 -18.79 -15.07
C VAL A 302 -26.14 -17.94 -16.04
N LEU A 303 -26.79 -17.06 -16.81
CA LEU A 303 -26.13 -16.11 -17.70
C LEU A 303 -25.19 -15.18 -16.92
N LEU A 304 -25.65 -14.60 -15.81
CA LEU A 304 -24.84 -13.73 -14.96
C LEU A 304 -23.57 -14.45 -14.48
N GLU A 305 -23.71 -15.67 -13.95
CA GLU A 305 -22.56 -16.47 -13.50
C GLU A 305 -21.56 -16.72 -14.63
N ASN A 306 -22.05 -17.10 -15.82
CA ASN A 306 -21.21 -17.33 -17.00
C ASN A 306 -20.51 -16.05 -17.46
N LEU A 307 -21.20 -14.91 -17.42
CA LEU A 307 -20.65 -13.62 -17.82
C LEU A 307 -19.51 -13.19 -16.88
N CYS A 308 -19.63 -13.39 -15.58
CA CYS A 308 -18.56 -13.05 -14.63
C CYS A 308 -17.39 -14.04 -14.65
N LYS A 309 -17.66 -15.34 -14.88
CA LYS A 309 -16.60 -16.36 -15.01
C LYS A 309 -15.80 -16.21 -16.30
N HIS A 310 -16.47 -15.79 -17.37
CA HIS A 310 -15.91 -15.73 -18.71
C HIS A 310 -16.25 -14.42 -19.42
N PRO A 311 -15.88 -13.24 -18.86
CA PRO A 311 -16.22 -11.94 -19.43
C PRO A 311 -15.69 -11.77 -20.86
N GLU A 312 -14.59 -12.45 -21.20
CA GLU A 312 -14.00 -12.49 -22.55
C GLU A 312 -14.93 -13.04 -23.63
N ASN A 313 -15.93 -13.86 -23.27
CA ASN A 313 -16.89 -14.42 -24.22
C ASN A 313 -18.03 -13.44 -24.55
N PHE A 314 -18.20 -12.39 -23.76
CA PHE A 314 -19.34 -11.47 -23.85
C PHE A 314 -18.91 -10.05 -24.17
N ILE A 315 -17.72 -9.63 -23.72
CA ILE A 315 -17.20 -8.29 -23.93
C ILE A 315 -16.19 -8.32 -25.08
N THR A 316 -16.60 -7.82 -26.24
CA THR A 316 -15.70 -7.62 -27.39
C THR A 316 -15.04 -6.25 -27.32
N TYR A 317 -13.71 -6.23 -27.31
CA TYR A 317 -12.96 -4.98 -27.43
C TYR A 317 -12.73 -4.61 -28.89
N ASP A 318 -13.01 -3.37 -29.25
CA ASP A 318 -12.81 -2.83 -30.61
C ASP A 318 -11.41 -2.23 -30.82
N GLY A 319 -10.53 -2.29 -29.81
CA GLY A 319 -9.13 -1.90 -29.93
C GLY A 319 -8.87 -0.40 -29.78
N GLU A 320 -9.90 0.41 -29.47
CA GLU A 320 -9.76 1.87 -29.35
C GLU A 320 -9.71 2.40 -27.90
N CYS A 321 -10.04 1.59 -26.89
CA CYS A 321 -9.71 1.97 -25.51
C CYS A 321 -8.33 1.41 -25.11
N GLY A 322 -7.73 1.94 -24.04
CA GLY A 322 -6.45 1.44 -23.54
C GLY A 322 -6.60 0.19 -22.68
N GLY A 323 -5.89 -0.88 -23.06
CA GLY A 323 -5.20 -1.78 -22.13
C GLY A 323 -6.01 -2.48 -21.04
N PHE A 324 -7.24 -2.92 -21.31
CA PHE A 324 -7.87 -3.97 -20.51
C PHE A 324 -7.46 -5.33 -21.11
N THR A 325 -6.50 -6.03 -20.51
CA THR A 325 -6.36 -7.45 -20.84
C THR A 325 -7.61 -8.14 -20.30
N THR A 326 -8.34 -8.85 -21.15
CA THR A 326 -9.49 -9.70 -20.76
C THR A 326 -9.11 -10.70 -19.67
N GLU A 327 -7.84 -11.08 -19.63
CA GLU A 327 -7.20 -11.88 -18.56
C GLU A 327 -7.19 -11.18 -17.19
N SER A 328 -7.17 -9.84 -17.14
CA SER A 328 -7.29 -9.06 -15.91
C SER A 328 -8.74 -8.99 -15.40
N LEU A 329 -9.74 -9.10 -16.28
CA LEU A 329 -11.16 -9.19 -15.91
C LEU A 329 -11.50 -10.57 -15.33
N ALA A 330 -11.00 -11.63 -15.99
CA ALA A 330 -11.17 -13.02 -15.60
C ALA A 330 -10.39 -13.31 -14.30
N GLY A 331 -10.99 -13.01 -13.16
CA GLY A 331 -10.41 -13.21 -11.83
C GLY A 331 -10.50 -11.99 -10.91
N SER A 332 -10.88 -10.82 -11.43
CA SER A 332 -11.07 -9.58 -10.64
C SER A 332 -12.53 -9.19 -10.46
N VAL A 333 -13.46 -9.97 -11.03
CA VAL A 333 -14.91 -9.76 -10.95
C VAL A 333 -15.54 -10.92 -10.20
N VAL A 334 -16.41 -10.60 -9.25
CA VAL A 334 -17.29 -11.55 -8.59
C VAL A 334 -18.73 -11.10 -8.72
N CYS A 335 -19.65 -12.03 -8.89
CA CYS A 335 -21.07 -11.72 -8.89
C CYS A 335 -21.90 -12.81 -8.20
N THR A 336 -22.97 -12.37 -7.55
CA THR A 336 -23.80 -13.23 -6.70
C THR A 336 -25.27 -12.85 -6.83
N VAL A 337 -26.13 -13.86 -6.91
CA VAL A 337 -27.57 -13.73 -6.67
C VAL A 337 -27.85 -14.27 -5.28
N GLY A 338 -27.96 -13.37 -4.31
CA GLY A 338 -28.10 -13.72 -2.90
C GLY A 338 -29.55 -13.92 -2.44
N GLU A 339 -30.50 -13.34 -3.17
CA GLU A 339 -31.92 -13.39 -2.84
C GLU A 339 -32.76 -13.61 -4.11
N ILE A 340 -33.75 -14.50 -4.00
CA ILE A 340 -34.79 -14.70 -5.02
C ILE A 340 -36.15 -14.84 -4.33
N SER A 341 -37.13 -14.11 -4.84
CA SER A 341 -38.53 -14.15 -4.41
C SER A 341 -39.43 -14.45 -5.60
N CYS A 342 -40.44 -15.27 -5.39
CA CYS A 342 -41.35 -15.73 -6.42
C CYS A 342 -42.79 -15.55 -5.95
N TRP A 343 -43.62 -14.94 -6.78
CA TRP A 343 -45.02 -14.72 -6.50
C TRP A 343 -45.91 -15.41 -7.56
N PRO A 344 -46.94 -16.18 -7.14
CA PRO A 344 -47.40 -16.40 -5.76
C PRO A 344 -46.60 -17.46 -4.98
N GLY A 345 -45.63 -18.13 -5.61
CA GLY A 345 -44.78 -19.12 -4.92
C GLY A 345 -45.48 -20.46 -4.65
N ALA A 346 -46.40 -20.88 -5.52
CA ALA A 346 -47.12 -22.15 -5.40
C ALA A 346 -46.60 -23.17 -6.43
N SER A 347 -46.44 -24.43 -6.01
CA SER A 347 -45.83 -25.50 -6.83
C SER A 347 -46.62 -25.85 -8.10
N ASN A 348 -47.92 -25.59 -8.12
CA ASN A 348 -48.83 -25.89 -9.23
C ASN A 348 -49.28 -24.63 -10.00
N VAL A 349 -48.59 -23.51 -9.84
CA VAL A 349 -48.90 -22.24 -10.50
C VAL A 349 -47.66 -21.72 -11.23
N ILE A 350 -47.81 -21.41 -12.53
CA ILE A 350 -46.82 -20.63 -13.27
C ILE A 350 -46.73 -19.26 -12.58
N PRO A 351 -45.54 -18.81 -12.13
CA PRO A 351 -45.44 -17.56 -11.40
C PRO A 351 -45.87 -16.35 -12.23
N GLY A 352 -46.38 -15.32 -11.57
CA GLY A 352 -46.68 -14.03 -12.21
C GLY A 352 -45.47 -13.10 -12.18
N GLU A 353 -44.62 -13.25 -11.18
CA GLU A 353 -43.48 -12.40 -10.94
C GLU A 353 -42.37 -13.17 -10.22
N VAL A 354 -41.13 -12.91 -10.62
CA VAL A 354 -39.93 -13.32 -9.89
C VAL A 354 -39.02 -12.12 -9.76
N THR A 355 -38.56 -11.85 -8.54
CA THR A 355 -37.60 -10.78 -8.26
C THR A 355 -36.34 -11.39 -7.64
N PHE A 356 -35.17 -11.04 -8.15
CA PHE A 356 -33.89 -11.48 -7.61
C PHE A 356 -32.89 -10.32 -7.51
N THR A 357 -31.90 -10.48 -6.62
CA THR A 357 -30.82 -9.49 -6.44
C THR A 357 -29.59 -9.85 -7.26
N VAL A 358 -28.80 -8.85 -7.64
CA VAL A 358 -27.46 -9.04 -8.21
C VAL A 358 -26.50 -8.21 -7.38
N ASP A 359 -25.47 -8.82 -6.81
CA ASP A 359 -24.30 -8.15 -6.22
C ASP A 359 -23.13 -8.39 -7.17
N LEU A 360 -22.63 -7.33 -7.80
CA LEU A 360 -21.47 -7.39 -8.69
C LEU A 360 -20.35 -6.54 -8.09
N ARG A 361 -19.17 -7.13 -7.92
CA ARG A 361 -17.97 -6.43 -7.47
C ARG A 361 -16.84 -6.59 -8.46
N ALA A 362 -16.10 -5.52 -8.69
CA ALA A 362 -14.93 -5.56 -9.54
C ALA A 362 -13.84 -4.60 -9.05
N ARG A 363 -12.60 -4.93 -9.36
CA ARG A 363 -11.44 -4.08 -9.07
C ARG A 363 -11.48 -2.71 -9.76
N ASP A 364 -12.04 -2.67 -10.96
CA ASP A 364 -12.06 -1.49 -11.81
C ASP A 364 -13.50 -1.12 -12.13
N ASP A 365 -13.81 0.16 -12.02
CA ASP A 365 -15.17 0.64 -12.20
C ASP A 365 -15.61 0.61 -13.66
N MET A 366 -14.70 0.84 -14.62
CA MET A 366 -15.06 0.76 -16.04
C MET A 366 -15.41 -0.67 -16.44
N ALA A 367 -14.62 -1.64 -15.96
CA ALA A 367 -14.90 -3.07 -16.10
C ALA A 367 -16.26 -3.45 -15.53
N ARG A 368 -16.56 -2.98 -14.30
CA ARG A 368 -17.83 -3.21 -13.63
C ARG A 368 -18.99 -2.67 -14.45
N GLU A 369 -18.90 -1.42 -14.91
CA GLU A 369 -19.93 -0.79 -15.73
C GLU A 369 -20.10 -1.50 -17.08
N ALA A 370 -19.01 -1.94 -17.73
CA ALA A 370 -19.08 -2.70 -18.96
C ALA A 370 -19.84 -4.03 -18.79
N ILE A 371 -19.59 -4.73 -17.68
CA ILE A 371 -20.31 -5.95 -17.32
C ILE A 371 -21.78 -5.67 -17.02
N LEU A 372 -22.09 -4.62 -16.27
CA LEU A 372 -23.48 -4.23 -15.98
C LEU A 372 -24.25 -3.87 -17.24
N TYR A 373 -23.60 -3.18 -18.18
CA TYR A 373 -24.17 -2.83 -19.46
C TYR A 373 -24.51 -4.07 -20.29
N GLU A 374 -23.55 -4.99 -20.43
CA GLU A 374 -23.76 -6.23 -21.18
C GLU A 374 -24.81 -7.14 -20.51
N LEU A 375 -24.76 -7.28 -19.19
CA LEU A 375 -25.79 -7.98 -18.42
C LEU A 375 -27.19 -7.39 -18.68
N SER A 376 -27.31 -6.07 -18.62
CA SER A 376 -28.59 -5.38 -18.85
C SER A 376 -29.12 -5.66 -20.26
N ASN A 377 -28.27 -5.57 -21.29
CA ASN A 377 -28.65 -5.89 -22.66
C ASN A 377 -29.17 -7.32 -22.80
N ARG A 378 -28.46 -8.29 -22.22
CA ARG A 378 -28.83 -9.71 -22.26
C ARG A 378 -30.10 -10.00 -21.47
N ILE A 379 -30.33 -9.29 -20.36
CA ILE A 379 -31.59 -9.37 -19.59
C ILE A 379 -32.77 -9.01 -20.49
N TYR A 380 -32.70 -7.85 -21.17
CA TYR A 380 -33.78 -7.41 -22.04
C TYR A 380 -33.99 -8.35 -23.23
N GLN A 381 -32.91 -8.86 -23.85
CA GLN A 381 -33.00 -9.84 -24.95
C GLN A 381 -33.68 -11.15 -24.50
N THR A 382 -33.24 -11.73 -23.39
CA THR A 382 -33.77 -12.99 -22.85
C THR A 382 -35.24 -12.85 -22.47
N CYS A 383 -35.61 -11.72 -21.85
CA CYS A 383 -37.00 -11.46 -21.50
C CYS A 383 -37.88 -11.29 -22.74
N GLY A 384 -37.39 -10.57 -23.76
CA GLY A 384 -38.05 -10.46 -25.06
C GLY A 384 -38.30 -11.81 -25.72
N HIS A 385 -37.27 -12.68 -25.79
CA HIS A 385 -37.39 -14.03 -26.36
C HIS A 385 -38.40 -14.90 -25.60
N ARG A 386 -38.48 -14.74 -24.28
CA ARG A 386 -39.45 -15.45 -23.43
C ARG A 386 -40.83 -14.81 -23.36
N SER A 387 -41.05 -13.69 -24.05
CA SER A 387 -42.29 -12.92 -23.97
C SER A 387 -42.67 -12.56 -22.52
N VAL A 388 -41.67 -12.28 -21.68
CA VAL A 388 -41.83 -11.73 -20.32
C VAL A 388 -41.28 -10.31 -20.29
N SER A 389 -41.73 -9.52 -19.32
CA SER A 389 -41.20 -8.17 -19.10
C SER A 389 -40.18 -8.18 -17.96
N CYS A 390 -39.21 -7.26 -18.00
CA CYS A 390 -38.23 -7.12 -16.94
C CYS A 390 -37.94 -5.65 -16.60
N THR A 391 -37.65 -5.40 -15.33
CA THR A 391 -37.17 -4.11 -14.83
C THR A 391 -35.91 -4.33 -14.01
N ILE A 392 -34.91 -3.47 -14.21
CA ILE A 392 -33.65 -3.47 -13.48
C ILE A 392 -33.58 -2.18 -12.67
N GLU A 393 -33.39 -2.30 -11.37
CA GLU A 393 -33.23 -1.17 -10.46
C GLU A 393 -31.86 -1.21 -9.80
N ARG A 394 -31.05 -0.16 -9.97
CA ARG A 394 -29.79 0.00 -9.24
C ARG A 394 -30.10 0.45 -7.82
N LYS A 395 -29.82 -0.41 -6.83
CA LYS A 395 -30.13 -0.17 -5.41
C LYS A 395 -28.96 0.40 -4.64
N HIS A 396 -27.74 0.04 -5.01
CA HIS A 396 -26.52 0.52 -4.39
C HIS A 396 -25.42 0.62 -5.43
N ASP A 397 -24.53 1.61 -5.23
CA ASP A 397 -23.35 1.80 -6.06
C ASP A 397 -22.23 2.45 -5.24
N ALA A 398 -21.07 1.82 -5.22
CA ALA A 398 -19.86 2.33 -4.59
C ALA A 398 -18.67 2.13 -5.54
N GLY A 399 -17.88 3.17 -5.76
CA GLY A 399 -16.68 3.12 -6.60
C GLY A 399 -15.57 2.26 -5.99
N ALA A 400 -14.72 1.69 -6.84
CA ALA A 400 -13.50 1.03 -6.39
C ALA A 400 -12.53 2.04 -5.78
N VAL A 401 -11.80 1.61 -4.75
CA VAL A 401 -10.80 2.44 -4.05
C VAL A 401 -9.45 1.79 -4.20
N HIS A 402 -8.47 2.50 -4.76
CA HIS A 402 -7.10 2.00 -4.84
C HIS A 402 -6.30 2.41 -3.60
N CYS A 403 -5.52 1.47 -3.06
CA CYS A 403 -4.52 1.77 -2.07
C CYS A 403 -3.36 2.56 -2.70
N ASP A 404 -2.70 3.41 -1.92
CA ASP A 404 -1.54 4.16 -2.38
C ASP A 404 -0.38 3.21 -2.67
N GLN A 405 0.19 3.34 -3.86
CA GLN A 405 1.22 2.43 -4.35
C GLN A 405 2.48 2.45 -3.47
N ASN A 406 2.84 3.60 -2.88
CA ASN A 406 4.01 3.72 -2.03
C ASN A 406 3.75 3.06 -0.66
N LEU A 407 2.59 3.30 -0.05
CA LEU A 407 2.19 2.61 1.18
C LEU A 407 2.11 1.10 0.97
N THR A 408 1.54 0.65 -0.15
CA THR A 408 1.46 -0.76 -0.54
C THR A 408 2.86 -1.39 -0.61
N LEU A 409 3.82 -0.73 -1.28
CA LEU A 409 5.20 -1.23 -1.36
C LEU A 409 5.90 -1.27 0.02
N GLN A 410 5.68 -0.25 0.86
CA GLN A 410 6.24 -0.21 2.21
C GLN A 410 5.65 -1.32 3.10
N LEU A 411 4.33 -1.53 3.06
CA LEU A 411 3.66 -2.62 3.77
C LEU A 411 4.14 -3.99 3.28
N LYS A 412 4.33 -4.16 1.97
CA LYS A 412 4.85 -5.40 1.38
C LYS A 412 6.24 -5.71 1.91
N SER A 413 7.14 -4.74 1.86
CA SER A 413 8.48 -4.88 2.43
C SER A 413 8.45 -5.20 3.92
N ALA A 414 7.58 -4.54 4.69
CA ALA A 414 7.46 -4.77 6.13
C ALA A 414 6.89 -6.16 6.46
N ALA A 415 5.91 -6.63 5.67
CA ALA A 415 5.34 -7.97 5.82
C ALA A 415 6.35 -9.06 5.45
N GLU A 416 7.09 -8.90 4.35
CA GLU A 416 8.16 -9.83 3.98
C GLU A 416 9.22 -9.93 5.09
N ASP A 417 9.65 -8.80 5.63
CA ASP A 417 10.65 -8.77 6.70
C ASP A 417 10.12 -9.34 8.00
N ALA A 418 8.84 -9.13 8.33
CA ALA A 418 8.19 -9.77 9.47
C ALA A 418 8.18 -11.29 9.35
N VAL A 419 7.78 -11.82 8.19
CA VAL A 419 7.76 -13.27 7.95
C VAL A 419 9.18 -13.84 7.98
N LYS A 420 10.18 -13.16 7.38
CA LYS A 420 11.60 -13.56 7.49
C LYS A 420 12.08 -13.60 8.94
N ARG A 421 11.72 -12.61 9.77
CA ARG A 421 12.09 -12.57 11.19
C ARG A 421 11.51 -13.75 11.98
N MET A 422 10.34 -14.26 11.59
CA MET A 422 9.67 -15.41 12.22
C MET A 422 10.17 -16.77 11.68
N ALA A 423 10.30 -16.91 10.36
CA ALA A 423 10.56 -18.19 9.69
C ALA A 423 12.02 -18.38 9.22
N GLY A 424 12.88 -17.37 9.36
CA GLY A 424 14.27 -17.37 8.88
C GLY A 424 14.43 -16.84 7.44
N ASP A 425 15.61 -17.02 6.86
CA ASP A 425 16.01 -16.50 5.51
C ASP A 425 15.32 -17.23 4.32
N VAL A 426 14.06 -17.64 4.48
CA VAL A 426 13.26 -18.16 3.37
C VAL A 426 12.86 -16.98 2.49
N LEU A 427 13.06 -17.10 1.18
CA LEU A 427 12.53 -16.13 0.22
C LEU A 427 11.00 -16.23 0.24
N VAL A 428 10.35 -15.32 0.97
CA VAL A 428 8.90 -15.23 1.05
C VAL A 428 8.47 -14.01 0.25
N ASP A 429 7.71 -14.25 -0.81
CA ASP A 429 6.94 -13.20 -1.47
C ASP A 429 5.64 -13.00 -0.69
N VAL A 430 5.19 -11.77 -0.52
CA VAL A 430 3.90 -11.47 0.10
C VAL A 430 2.91 -11.15 -1.02
N PRO A 431 1.81 -11.91 -1.17
CA PRO A 431 0.87 -11.69 -2.25
C PRO A 431 0.19 -10.32 -2.14
N VAL A 432 -0.15 -9.76 -3.29
CA VAL A 432 -0.92 -8.52 -3.40
C VAL A 432 -2.32 -8.88 -3.87
N LEU A 433 -3.34 -8.50 -3.11
CA LEU A 433 -4.74 -8.91 -3.29
C LEU A 433 -5.67 -7.69 -3.37
N MET A 434 -6.84 -7.88 -3.97
CA MET A 434 -7.94 -6.93 -3.82
C MET A 434 -8.80 -7.35 -2.63
N SER A 435 -9.26 -6.37 -1.85
CA SER A 435 -10.35 -6.63 -0.91
C SER A 435 -11.67 -6.75 -1.66
N GLY A 436 -12.41 -7.81 -1.37
CA GLY A 436 -13.78 -7.98 -1.81
C GLY A 436 -14.79 -7.26 -0.91
N ALA A 437 -14.44 -6.94 0.33
CA ALA A 437 -15.31 -6.34 1.34
C ALA A 437 -15.08 -4.83 1.48
N GLY A 438 -16.07 -4.12 1.99
CA GLY A 438 -15.89 -2.73 2.42
C GLY A 438 -15.06 -2.68 3.70
N HIS A 439 -14.36 -1.57 3.91
CA HIS A 439 -13.61 -1.29 5.14
C HIS A 439 -13.55 0.22 5.37
N ASP A 440 -13.21 0.65 6.58
CA ASP A 440 -13.01 2.07 6.92
C ASP A 440 -11.99 2.76 5.99
N ALA A 441 -11.01 2.01 5.47
CA ALA A 441 -10.11 2.45 4.41
C ALA A 441 -10.82 3.09 3.20
N MET A 442 -12.04 2.66 2.85
CA MET A 442 -12.83 3.30 1.79
C MET A 442 -13.15 4.75 2.14
N ALA A 443 -13.70 4.99 3.33
CA ALA A 443 -14.00 6.34 3.82
C ALA A 443 -12.72 7.17 3.97
N MET A 444 -11.69 6.59 4.57
CA MET A 444 -10.41 7.26 4.84
C MET A 444 -9.64 7.62 3.57
N SER A 445 -9.87 6.93 2.45
CA SER A 445 -9.28 7.27 1.14
C SER A 445 -9.71 8.66 0.63
N HIS A 446 -10.85 9.17 1.08
CA HIS A 446 -11.29 10.54 0.79
C HIS A 446 -10.56 11.61 1.61
N LEU A 447 -9.94 11.23 2.73
CA LEU A 447 -9.16 12.12 3.59
C LEU A 447 -7.68 12.13 3.21
N THR A 448 -7.08 10.96 3.05
CA THR A 448 -5.65 10.78 2.83
C THR A 448 -5.37 9.48 2.08
N ARG A 449 -4.12 9.22 1.72
CA ARG A 449 -3.72 7.94 1.14
C ARG A 449 -3.96 6.79 2.11
N ALA A 450 -4.50 5.68 1.61
CA ALA A 450 -4.76 4.48 2.41
C ALA A 450 -3.90 3.31 1.93
N GLY A 451 -3.52 2.42 2.84
CA GLY A 451 -2.95 1.11 2.54
C GLY A 451 -3.52 0.08 3.51
N MET A 452 -3.59 -1.19 3.11
CA MET A 452 -4.06 -2.23 4.02
C MET A 452 -3.20 -3.49 3.98
N LEU A 453 -3.23 -4.22 5.09
CA LEU A 453 -2.55 -5.49 5.27
C LEU A 453 -3.58 -6.53 5.70
N PHE A 454 -3.72 -7.57 4.88
CA PHE A 454 -4.54 -8.73 5.20
C PHE A 454 -3.78 -9.77 6.01
N VAL A 455 -4.53 -10.41 6.90
CA VAL A 455 -4.13 -11.55 7.70
C VAL A 455 -4.98 -12.75 7.28
N ARG A 456 -4.33 -13.90 7.10
CA ARG A 456 -4.99 -15.14 6.73
C ARG A 456 -6.06 -15.54 7.78
N CYS A 457 -7.22 -15.97 7.29
CA CYS A 457 -8.29 -16.55 8.12
C CYS A 457 -8.67 -17.95 7.61
N ARG A 458 -9.05 -18.84 8.54
CA ARG A 458 -9.33 -20.25 8.26
C ARG A 458 -10.57 -20.41 7.40
N GLY A 459 -10.44 -21.11 6.27
CA GLY A 459 -11.53 -21.36 5.32
C GLY A 459 -12.10 -20.11 4.64
N GLY A 460 -11.49 -18.93 4.86
CA GLY A 460 -12.09 -17.65 4.45
C GLY A 460 -13.41 -17.31 5.14
N ILE A 461 -13.71 -17.95 6.28
CA ILE A 461 -14.95 -17.71 7.02
C ILE A 461 -14.85 -16.40 7.79
N SER A 462 -15.84 -15.53 7.62
CA SER A 462 -16.05 -14.30 8.39
C SER A 462 -17.56 -14.03 8.55
N HIS A 463 -17.94 -13.03 9.34
CA HIS A 463 -19.33 -12.76 9.73
C HIS A 463 -20.01 -14.00 10.36
N SER A 464 -19.24 -14.78 11.11
CA SER A 464 -19.66 -16.04 11.71
C SER A 464 -18.81 -16.35 12.95
N PRO A 465 -19.35 -17.06 13.97
CA PRO A 465 -18.57 -17.44 15.15
C PRO A 465 -17.44 -18.43 14.83
N GLU A 466 -17.46 -19.06 13.66
CA GLU A 466 -16.42 -19.99 13.19
C GLU A 466 -15.16 -19.29 12.67
N GLU A 467 -15.20 -17.96 12.53
CA GLU A 467 -14.06 -17.11 12.15
C GLU A 467 -12.85 -17.39 13.03
N HIS A 468 -11.70 -17.59 12.38
CA HIS A 468 -10.50 -18.02 13.07
C HIS A 468 -9.24 -17.54 12.38
N VAL A 469 -8.37 -16.89 13.15
CA VAL A 469 -7.00 -16.51 12.78
C VAL A 469 -6.03 -17.27 13.67
N LEU A 470 -4.92 -17.75 13.12
CA LEU A 470 -3.87 -18.39 13.92
C LEU A 470 -3.11 -17.35 14.74
N ASP A 471 -2.75 -17.70 15.99
CA ASP A 471 -1.93 -16.83 16.85
C ASP A 471 -0.63 -16.37 16.16
N GLU A 472 0.02 -17.26 15.41
CA GLU A 472 1.23 -16.94 14.65
C GLU A 472 0.97 -15.95 13.50
N ASP A 473 -0.22 -15.94 12.89
CA ASP A 473 -0.59 -14.96 11.86
C ASP A 473 -0.85 -13.58 12.49
N ILE A 474 -1.40 -13.54 13.71
CA ILE A 474 -1.53 -12.30 14.52
C ILE A 474 -0.15 -11.74 14.86
N TRP A 475 0.78 -12.61 15.26
CA TRP A 475 2.16 -12.21 15.53
C TRP A 475 2.83 -11.61 14.29
N ALA A 476 2.66 -12.26 13.13
CA ALA A 476 3.19 -11.77 11.87
C ALA A 476 2.66 -10.37 11.53
N ALA A 477 1.35 -10.13 11.70
CA ALA A 477 0.73 -8.85 11.45
C ALA A 477 1.25 -7.75 12.39
N GLY A 478 1.34 -8.03 13.69
CA GLY A 478 1.92 -7.12 14.67
C GLY A 478 3.38 -6.78 14.37
N LEU A 479 4.18 -7.77 13.97
CA LEU A 479 5.59 -7.58 13.61
C LEU A 479 5.75 -6.81 12.30
N ALA A 480 4.84 -6.99 11.34
CA ALA A 480 4.79 -6.20 10.12
C ALA A 480 4.51 -4.73 10.43
N LEU A 481 3.57 -4.42 11.32
CA LEU A 481 3.33 -3.04 11.77
C LEU A 481 4.54 -2.44 12.49
N VAL A 482 5.19 -3.19 13.38
CA VAL A 482 6.44 -2.73 14.02
C VAL A 482 7.50 -2.40 12.98
N THR A 483 7.69 -3.28 11.98
CA THR A 483 8.69 -3.10 10.91
C THR A 483 8.35 -1.92 10.00
N PHE A 484 7.07 -1.73 9.68
CA PHE A 484 6.58 -0.59 8.92
C PHE A 484 6.85 0.73 9.65
N LEU A 485 6.55 0.78 10.95
CA LEU A 485 6.82 1.94 11.80
C LEU A 485 8.33 2.20 11.91
N GLU A 486 9.15 1.16 12.05
CA GLU A 486 10.62 1.23 12.08
C GLU A 486 11.23 1.84 10.81
N ALA A 487 10.79 1.41 9.63
CA ALA A 487 11.26 1.96 8.36
C ALA A 487 10.97 3.47 8.27
N ASN A 488 9.87 3.90 8.87
CA ASN A 488 9.48 5.31 8.99
C ASN A 488 10.22 6.08 10.12
N LEU A 489 11.01 5.40 10.97
CA LEU A 489 11.95 6.05 11.89
C LEU A 489 13.27 6.47 11.21
N LEU A 490 13.72 5.69 10.20
CA LEU A 490 15.09 5.73 9.68
C LEU A 490 15.28 6.57 8.41
N LEU A 491 14.20 7.10 7.83
CA LEU A 491 14.23 7.84 6.56
C LEU A 491 15.10 9.11 6.57
N PHE A 492 15.45 9.65 7.75
CA PHE A 492 16.42 10.76 7.85
C PHE A 492 17.89 10.31 7.86
N ASN A 493 18.20 9.08 8.30
CA ASN A 493 19.58 8.61 8.45
C ASN A 493 20.14 7.91 7.20
N TYR A 494 19.27 7.39 6.33
CA TYR A 494 19.71 6.78 5.06
C TYR A 494 20.25 7.80 4.06
N VAL A 495 19.80 9.05 4.14
CA VAL A 495 20.36 10.13 3.32
C VAL A 495 21.80 10.45 3.75
N CYS A 496 22.10 10.48 5.05
CA CYS A 496 23.48 10.73 5.52
C CYS A 496 24.45 9.55 5.26
N SER A 497 24.02 8.30 5.46
CA SER A 497 24.92 7.14 5.28
C SER A 497 25.22 6.84 3.81
N ALA A 498 24.24 6.97 2.91
CA ALA A 498 24.46 6.79 1.47
C ALA A 498 25.29 7.93 0.84
N ILE A 499 25.29 9.12 1.45
CA ILE A 499 26.09 10.27 1.00
C ILE A 499 27.55 10.19 1.49
N CYS A 500 27.81 9.60 2.67
CA CYS A 500 29.17 9.54 3.23
C CYS A 500 29.94 8.23 2.95
N CYS A 501 29.29 7.13 2.57
CA CYS A 501 29.93 5.80 2.56
C CYS A 501 30.49 5.25 1.21
N PRO A 502 30.70 6.04 0.14
CA PRO A 502 31.57 5.57 -0.96
C PRO A 502 32.86 6.37 -1.15
N LEU A 503 33.28 7.26 -0.25
CA LEU A 503 34.47 8.11 -0.47
C LEU A 503 35.66 7.94 0.47
N THR A 504 35.57 7.17 1.56
CA THR A 504 36.73 6.94 2.43
C THR A 504 36.75 5.50 2.92
N GLY A 505 37.62 4.68 2.33
CA GLY A 505 37.93 3.34 2.84
C GLY A 505 38.71 3.40 4.17
N LEU A 506 38.10 3.93 5.22
CA LEU A 506 38.66 4.05 6.56
C LEU A 506 37.62 3.55 7.57
N HIS A 507 37.96 2.43 8.23
CA HIS A 507 37.34 2.01 9.48
C HIS A 507 37.54 3.12 10.53
N LEU A 508 36.45 3.68 11.04
CA LEU A 508 36.44 4.43 12.30
C LEU A 508 35.53 3.69 13.26
N GLY A 509 36.11 3.30 14.40
CA GLY A 509 35.37 2.74 15.52
C GLY A 509 34.32 3.72 16.06
N THR A 510 33.33 3.16 16.74
CA THR A 510 32.25 3.81 17.48
C THR A 510 32.63 5.18 18.06
N VAL A 511 32.01 6.24 17.53
CA VAL A 511 31.91 7.54 18.19
C VAL A 511 30.42 7.87 18.26
N ASP A 512 29.90 7.98 19.49
CA ASP A 512 28.56 8.48 19.79
C ASP A 512 28.37 9.89 19.22
N LEU A 513 27.54 10.02 18.19
CA LEU A 513 26.99 11.29 17.73
C LEU A 513 25.61 11.49 18.35
N VAL A 514 25.63 11.77 19.64
CA VAL A 514 24.49 12.31 20.39
C VAL A 514 24.56 13.83 20.33
N HIS A 515 23.45 14.46 19.93
CA HIS A 515 23.17 15.90 19.96
C HIS A 515 24.08 16.83 19.12
N ARG A 516 23.54 17.34 17.99
CA ARG A 516 23.61 18.76 17.61
C ARG A 516 22.70 19.08 16.41
N SER A 517 22.10 20.26 16.47
CA SER A 517 21.21 20.88 15.49
C SER A 517 21.96 21.32 14.22
N CYS A 518 21.18 21.61 13.16
CA CYS A 518 21.49 22.01 11.76
C CYS A 518 22.68 22.95 11.41
N GLU A 519 23.65 23.23 12.27
CA GLU A 519 24.78 24.14 11.97
C GLU A 519 26.01 23.43 11.34
N ASP A 520 26.06 22.10 11.30
CA ASP A 520 27.29 21.36 10.89
C ASP A 520 27.34 20.92 9.40
N LEU A 521 26.37 21.30 8.57
CA LEU A 521 26.44 21.08 7.11
C LEU A 521 27.54 21.94 6.45
N GLU A 522 27.87 23.10 7.05
CA GLU A 522 29.03 23.92 6.65
C GLU A 522 30.37 23.24 7.01
N ALA A 523 30.43 22.49 8.12
CA ALA A 523 31.66 21.82 8.57
C ALA A 523 32.06 20.63 7.68
N CYS A 524 31.08 19.86 7.17
CA CYS A 524 31.35 18.78 6.22
C CYS A 524 31.84 19.29 4.85
N LEU A 525 31.37 20.46 4.41
CA LEU A 525 31.81 21.09 3.16
C LEU A 525 33.19 21.77 3.28
N LEU A 526 33.55 22.28 4.47
CA LEU A 526 34.86 22.88 4.73
C LEU A 526 35.99 21.84 4.86
N TRP A 527 35.71 20.62 5.35
CA TRP A 527 36.75 19.58 5.47
C TRP A 527 37.23 19.04 4.12
N LEU A 528 36.41 19.11 3.07
CA LEU A 528 36.79 18.73 1.69
C LEU A 528 37.71 19.76 1.00
N TYR A 529 37.88 20.96 1.57
CA TYR A 529 38.63 22.06 0.95
C TYR A 529 39.99 22.39 1.58
N ASP A 530 40.34 21.85 2.76
CA ASP A 530 41.57 22.22 3.48
C ASP A 530 42.64 21.11 3.54
N VAL A 531 43.09 20.67 2.37
CA VAL A 531 44.37 19.94 2.25
C VAL A 531 45.37 20.82 1.49
N SER A 532 45.95 21.79 2.21
CA SER A 532 47.17 22.50 1.80
C SER A 532 48.42 21.75 2.30
N PRO A 533 49.51 21.69 1.51
CA PRO A 533 50.59 20.71 1.70
C PRO A 533 51.72 21.25 2.58
N THR A 534 52.24 20.45 3.51
CA THR A 534 53.69 20.23 3.77
C THR A 534 53.95 19.48 5.09
N ARG A 535 54.50 18.27 5.01
CA ARG A 535 55.53 17.79 5.94
C ARG A 535 56.69 17.22 5.13
N SER A 536 57.88 17.71 5.45
CA SER A 536 59.19 17.05 5.34
C SER A 536 59.40 15.98 4.25
N SER A 537 60.25 16.36 3.30
CA SER A 537 61.38 15.59 2.75
C SER A 537 61.15 14.27 2.00
N ASN A 538 61.53 14.34 0.72
CA ASN A 538 62.30 13.35 -0.04
C ASN A 538 61.67 11.99 -0.36
N CYS A 539 60.93 11.93 -1.45
CA CYS A 539 61.32 11.15 -2.63
C CYS A 539 60.39 11.45 -3.81
N TRP A 540 60.87 11.21 -5.03
CA TRP A 540 60.23 11.44 -6.34
C TRP A 540 60.62 12.75 -7.05
N ARG A 541 61.76 12.62 -7.75
CA ARG A 541 62.21 13.47 -8.85
C ARG A 541 61.15 13.56 -9.95
N LYS A 542 60.91 14.80 -10.38
CA LYS A 542 60.24 15.26 -11.62
C LYS A 542 60.45 14.36 -12.85
N ARG A 543 59.34 14.05 -13.54
CA ARG A 543 59.21 14.26 -14.99
C ARG A 543 57.85 14.93 -15.27
N ARG A 544 57.92 16.17 -15.79
CA ARG A 544 56.94 16.95 -16.61
C ARG A 544 55.45 16.58 -16.39
N GLY A 545 54.56 17.38 -15.80
CA GLY A 545 54.37 18.83 -15.88
C GLY A 545 52.98 19.10 -16.47
N GLU A 546 51.90 18.91 -15.69
CA GLU A 546 50.52 19.37 -15.95
C GLU A 546 49.70 19.24 -14.63
N PRO A 547 48.90 20.24 -14.21
CA PRO A 547 47.98 20.11 -13.07
C PRO A 547 46.72 19.29 -13.48
N PRO A 548 45.99 18.68 -12.53
CA PRO A 548 44.76 17.97 -12.85
C PRO A 548 43.74 18.93 -13.50
N GLY A 549 43.30 18.60 -14.71
CA GLY A 549 42.44 19.46 -15.53
C GLY A 549 41.02 19.61 -14.97
N ARG A 550 40.41 20.77 -15.24
CA ARG A 550 39.03 21.17 -14.92
C ARG A 550 37.93 20.21 -15.39
N ASP A 551 38.27 19.20 -16.22
CA ASP A 551 37.32 18.27 -16.82
C ASP A 551 36.92 17.11 -15.89
N GLY A 552 37.77 16.75 -14.92
CA GLY A 552 37.46 15.67 -13.95
C GLY A 552 36.38 16.06 -12.93
N MET A 553 36.40 17.29 -12.43
CA MET A 553 35.37 17.81 -11.51
C MET A 553 34.02 18.02 -12.21
N ARG A 554 34.03 18.36 -13.50
CA ARG A 554 32.81 18.51 -14.30
C ARG A 554 32.10 17.17 -14.47
N GLN A 555 32.82 16.09 -14.73
CA GLN A 555 32.22 14.74 -14.91
C GLN A 555 31.49 14.21 -13.67
N VAL A 556 32.02 14.43 -12.47
CA VAL A 556 31.37 13.97 -11.22
C VAL A 556 30.05 14.72 -10.96
N MET A 557 30.04 16.02 -11.25
CA MET A 557 28.86 16.88 -11.09
C MET A 557 27.76 16.56 -12.13
N TYR A 558 28.15 16.18 -13.36
CA TYR A 558 27.20 15.72 -14.38
C TYR A 558 26.55 14.37 -14.03
N CYS A 559 27.29 13.42 -13.44
CA CYS A 559 26.72 12.15 -12.97
C CYS A 559 25.69 12.36 -11.84
N PHE A 560 25.92 13.35 -10.97
CA PHE A 560 25.01 13.69 -9.86
C PHE A 560 23.67 14.29 -10.36
N LEU A 561 23.72 15.18 -11.36
CA LEU A 561 22.52 15.74 -11.99
C LEU A 561 21.74 14.69 -12.80
N ILE A 562 22.43 13.75 -13.44
CA ILE A 562 21.81 12.62 -14.15
C ILE A 562 21.10 11.68 -13.16
N ALA A 563 21.69 11.41 -12.00
CA ALA A 563 21.05 10.60 -10.95
C ALA A 563 19.78 11.27 -10.37
N LEU A 564 19.79 12.59 -10.21
CA LEU A 564 18.58 13.34 -9.83
C LEU A 564 17.51 13.33 -10.93
N ALA A 565 17.90 13.54 -12.20
CA ALA A 565 16.97 13.52 -13.33
C ALA A 565 16.34 12.13 -13.54
N LEU A 566 17.12 11.05 -13.39
CA LEU A 566 16.66 9.66 -13.44
C LEU A 566 15.66 9.32 -12.33
N ARG A 567 15.76 9.97 -11.16
CA ARG A 567 14.88 9.72 -10.01
C ARG A 567 13.57 10.52 -10.07
N PHE A 568 13.54 11.65 -10.78
CA PHE A 568 12.39 12.57 -10.79
C PHE A 568 11.62 12.64 -12.13
N GLY A 569 12.08 11.97 -13.19
CA GLY A 569 11.26 11.51 -14.33
C GLY A 569 10.15 12.45 -14.84
N ARG A 570 10.42 13.74 -15.04
CA ARG A 570 9.46 14.67 -15.65
C ARG A 570 10.14 15.54 -16.72
N SER A 571 9.61 15.50 -17.94
CA SER A 571 9.88 16.47 -18.98
C SER A 571 9.49 17.89 -18.52
N GLY A 572 10.35 18.89 -18.71
CA GLY A 572 10.12 20.27 -18.29
C GLY A 572 10.70 20.68 -16.92
N ALA A 573 11.49 19.82 -16.27
CA ALA A 573 12.22 20.19 -15.06
C ALA A 573 13.32 21.23 -15.37
N LYS A 574 13.31 22.34 -14.63
CA LYS A 574 14.31 23.42 -14.71
C LYS A 574 15.21 23.37 -13.48
N PHE A 575 16.52 23.38 -13.70
CA PHE A 575 17.51 23.38 -12.63
C PHE A 575 18.36 24.64 -12.69
N GLU A 576 18.58 25.26 -11.54
CA GLU A 576 19.39 26.47 -11.40
C GLU A 576 20.77 26.10 -10.86
N LEU A 577 21.83 26.50 -11.59
CA LEU A 577 23.21 26.21 -11.20
C LEU A 577 23.89 27.48 -10.67
N VAL A 578 24.42 27.42 -9.44
CA VAL A 578 25.09 28.56 -8.79
C VAL A 578 26.51 28.16 -8.36
N GLN A 579 27.50 29.01 -8.64
CA GLN A 579 28.86 28.86 -8.13
C GLN A 579 29.05 29.72 -6.88
N LEU A 580 29.70 29.15 -5.87
CA LEU A 580 30.32 29.91 -4.79
C LEU A 580 31.81 30.07 -5.11
N ASP A 581 32.27 31.31 -5.22
CA ASP A 581 33.70 31.61 -5.27
C ASP A 581 34.24 31.83 -3.84
N THR A 582 35.57 31.73 -3.68
CA THR A 582 36.42 31.89 -2.50
C THR A 582 36.19 33.15 -1.63
N ARG A 583 35.21 33.99 -1.97
CA ARG A 583 34.76 35.17 -1.20
C ARG A 583 33.29 35.10 -0.78
N SER A 584 32.65 33.95 -0.87
CA SER A 584 31.26 33.72 -0.42
C SER A 584 30.22 34.58 -1.14
N VAL A 585 30.39 34.77 -2.46
CA VAL A 585 29.40 35.44 -3.32
C VAL A 585 28.77 34.39 -4.24
N LEU A 586 27.45 34.20 -4.12
CA LEU A 586 26.65 33.37 -5.03
C LEU A 586 26.64 34.02 -6.42
N THR A 587 27.23 33.35 -7.42
CA THR A 587 27.24 33.82 -8.81
C THR A 587 26.48 32.81 -9.67
N ARG A 588 25.37 33.26 -10.27
CA ARG A 588 24.49 32.44 -11.13
C ARG A 588 25.24 32.04 -12.40
N ILE A 589 25.27 30.74 -12.73
CA ILE A 589 26.02 30.23 -13.89
C ILE A 589 25.10 30.09 -15.11
N THR A 590 24.06 29.25 -15.06
CA THR A 590 23.10 29.03 -16.18
C THR A 590 21.84 28.27 -15.70
N ASP A 591 20.74 28.36 -16.45
CA ASP A 591 19.54 27.51 -16.30
C ASP A 591 19.63 26.29 -17.24
N ILE A 592 19.26 25.09 -16.78
CA ILE A 592 19.25 23.86 -17.59
C ILE A 592 17.83 23.31 -17.69
N GLU A 593 17.36 23.00 -18.90
CA GLU A 593 16.02 22.46 -19.17
C GLU A 593 16.07 21.11 -19.90
N VAL A 594 15.38 20.10 -19.36
CA VAL A 594 15.27 18.76 -19.94
C VAL A 594 14.11 18.70 -20.93
N SER A 595 14.42 18.60 -22.22
CA SER A 595 13.44 18.77 -23.30
C SER A 595 12.72 17.49 -23.72
N ALA A 596 13.34 16.31 -23.61
CA ALA A 596 12.72 15.02 -23.89
C ALA A 596 13.49 13.85 -23.24
N VAL A 597 12.74 12.82 -22.82
CA VAL A 597 13.26 11.54 -22.36
C VAL A 597 12.50 10.43 -23.10
N SER A 598 13.20 9.56 -23.83
CA SER A 598 12.58 8.40 -24.49
C SER A 598 13.34 7.11 -24.23
N LEU A 599 12.61 5.99 -24.18
CA LEU A 599 13.12 4.64 -24.02
C LEU A 599 12.84 3.87 -25.31
N SER A 600 13.89 3.34 -25.96
CA SER A 600 13.71 2.39 -27.08
C SER A 600 14.06 0.98 -26.62
N ARG A 601 13.25 -0.01 -27.01
CA ARG A 601 13.54 -1.45 -26.81
C ARG A 601 13.95 -2.06 -28.16
N ASN A 602 15.00 -2.89 -28.17
CA ASN A 602 15.31 -3.69 -29.36
C ASN A 602 14.35 -4.89 -29.49
N HIS A 603 14.27 -5.47 -30.71
CA HIS A 603 13.36 -6.56 -31.12
C HIS A 603 13.40 -7.86 -30.29
N GLN A 604 14.26 -7.97 -29.27
CA GLN A 604 14.31 -9.08 -28.32
C GLN A 604 14.07 -8.68 -26.86
N GLY A 605 13.62 -7.45 -26.58
CA GLY A 605 13.10 -7.06 -25.25
C GLY A 605 14.12 -6.86 -24.11
N GLU A 606 15.40 -7.23 -24.27
CA GLU A 606 16.31 -7.35 -23.13
C GLU A 606 17.26 -6.16 -22.87
N ASN A 607 17.37 -5.17 -23.77
CA ASN A 607 18.18 -3.97 -23.51
C ASN A 607 17.50 -2.72 -24.05
N GLY A 608 17.20 -1.78 -23.15
CA GLY A 608 16.60 -0.48 -23.47
C GLY A 608 17.64 0.63 -23.54
N TRP A 609 17.54 1.51 -24.54
CA TRP A 609 18.35 2.73 -24.61
C TRP A 609 17.55 3.92 -24.08
N LEU A 610 18.14 4.68 -23.16
CA LEU A 610 17.61 5.96 -22.72
C LEU A 610 18.21 7.06 -23.61
N HIS A 611 17.35 7.82 -24.29
CA HIS A 611 17.74 9.00 -25.05
C HIS A 611 17.31 10.25 -24.29
N MET A 612 18.27 11.14 -24.03
CA MET A 612 18.04 12.42 -23.35
C MET A 612 18.54 13.58 -24.23
N ALA A 613 17.69 14.59 -24.41
CA ALA A 613 18.02 15.81 -25.14
C ALA A 613 18.04 17.03 -24.20
N ILE A 614 19.20 17.71 -24.13
CA ILE A 614 19.44 18.89 -23.29
C ILE A 614 19.61 20.12 -24.20
N ARG A 615 18.94 21.23 -23.88
CA ARG A 615 19.12 22.54 -24.56
C ARG A 615 19.99 23.49 -23.73
N ASP A 616 20.72 24.34 -24.46
CA ASP A 616 21.58 25.45 -24.00
C ASP A 616 22.87 25.10 -23.22
N LEU A 617 23.85 24.60 -23.97
CA LEU A 617 25.27 24.75 -23.62
C LEU A 617 25.84 25.94 -24.42
N PRO A 618 26.50 26.94 -23.78
CA PRO A 618 26.95 28.17 -24.47
C PRO A 618 27.98 27.99 -25.60
N GLN A 619 28.34 26.75 -25.96
CA GLN A 619 29.32 26.43 -27.01
C GLN A 619 28.87 25.36 -28.01
N CYS A 620 27.59 24.99 -28.08
CA CYS A 620 27.10 23.99 -29.04
C CYS A 620 25.90 24.52 -29.85
N ARG A 621 26.06 24.66 -31.18
CA ARG A 621 24.99 25.10 -32.10
C ARG A 621 23.95 24.01 -32.44
N HIS A 622 24.07 22.82 -31.88
CA HIS A 622 23.14 21.69 -32.05
C HIS A 622 22.90 20.98 -30.70
N PRO A 623 21.71 20.38 -30.49
CA PRO A 623 21.42 19.61 -29.28
C PRO A 623 22.38 18.43 -29.13
N VAL A 624 22.90 18.21 -27.92
CA VAL A 624 23.80 17.10 -27.61
C VAL A 624 22.95 15.88 -27.25
N LEU A 625 23.03 14.83 -28.07
CA LEU A 625 22.44 13.53 -27.77
C LEU A 625 23.44 12.72 -26.93
N ILE A 626 23.04 12.32 -25.72
CA ILE A 626 23.87 11.46 -24.85
C ILE A 626 23.24 10.07 -24.83
N HIS A 627 24.02 9.06 -25.25
CA HIS A 627 23.65 7.64 -25.13
C HIS A 627 24.28 7.07 -23.85
N CYS A 628 23.45 6.58 -22.93
CA CYS A 628 23.91 5.90 -21.71
C CYS A 628 23.73 4.38 -21.84
N PHE A 629 24.76 3.61 -21.47
CA PHE A 629 24.71 2.15 -21.38
C PHE A 629 24.25 1.69 -19.99
N PRO A 630 23.48 0.59 -19.85
CA PRO A 630 23.28 -0.05 -18.56
C PRO A 630 24.55 -0.82 -18.15
N LEU A 631 24.95 -0.70 -16.89
CA LEU A 631 26.01 -1.50 -16.29
C LEU A 631 25.51 -2.94 -16.11
N ALA A 632 25.96 -3.86 -16.96
CA ALA A 632 25.90 -5.31 -16.74
C ALA A 632 27.19 -5.99 -17.22
N ASN A 633 27.59 -7.04 -16.49
CA ASN A 633 28.90 -7.67 -16.46
C ASN A 633 29.45 -8.23 -17.80
N SER A 634 30.77 -8.08 -17.98
CA SER A 634 31.74 -8.90 -18.76
C SER A 634 31.43 -9.36 -20.21
N ARG A 635 32.23 -8.84 -21.16
CA ARG A 635 32.47 -9.22 -22.59
C ARG A 635 33.08 -10.64 -22.78
N PRO A 636 33.12 -11.27 -23.99
CA PRO A 636 33.55 -10.71 -25.31
C PRO A 636 32.72 -11.17 -26.54
N SER A 637 32.66 -10.46 -27.68
CA SER A 637 33.71 -10.32 -28.70
C SER A 637 33.34 -9.27 -29.76
N GLY A 638 34.34 -8.76 -30.49
CA GLY A 638 34.28 -7.51 -31.24
C GLY A 638 33.38 -7.45 -32.47
N GLN A 639 32.87 -6.25 -32.72
CA GLN A 639 32.58 -5.69 -34.03
C GLN A 639 32.63 -4.15 -33.91
N THR A 640 33.25 -3.52 -34.90
CA THR A 640 33.32 -2.06 -35.09
C THR A 640 32.04 -1.62 -35.80
N LEU A 641 31.31 -0.62 -35.28
CA LEU A 641 30.13 -0.05 -35.95
C LEU A 641 30.31 1.46 -36.12
N ASN A 642 30.43 1.87 -37.39
CA ASN A 642 30.29 3.25 -37.87
C ASN A 642 28.79 3.59 -37.95
N LEU A 643 28.37 4.76 -37.47
CA LEU A 643 27.02 5.27 -37.68
C LEU A 643 27.07 6.69 -38.29
N SER A 644 26.46 6.82 -39.46
CA SER A 644 26.20 8.04 -40.22
C SER A 644 24.82 8.62 -39.87
N HIS A 645 24.73 9.95 -39.83
CA HIS A 645 23.52 10.75 -39.59
C HIS A 645 22.38 10.52 -40.59
N GLN A 646 21.14 10.28 -40.11
CA GLN A 646 19.90 10.69 -40.79
C GLN A 646 18.72 10.98 -39.82
N ASN A 647 18.17 12.19 -39.96
CA ASN A 647 16.83 12.77 -39.77
C ASN A 647 15.80 12.19 -38.75
N VAL A 648 15.20 13.11 -37.97
CA VAL A 648 14.02 12.94 -37.12
C VAL A 648 12.93 13.92 -37.60
N ASP A 649 11.75 13.40 -37.95
CA ASP A 649 10.53 14.18 -38.23
C ASP A 649 9.61 14.26 -37.00
N ILE A 650 8.96 15.41 -36.83
CA ILE A 650 8.05 15.76 -35.73
C ILE A 650 6.61 15.61 -36.20
N LEU A 651 5.76 14.87 -35.46
CA LEU A 651 4.31 14.81 -35.70
C LEU A 651 3.51 15.37 -34.50
N ALA A 652 2.53 16.21 -34.85
CA ALA A 652 1.74 17.07 -33.99
C ALA A 652 0.53 16.37 -33.33
N THR A 653 0.10 16.93 -32.21
CA THR A 653 -1.01 16.52 -31.34
C THR A 653 -2.41 16.90 -31.87
N ARG A 654 -3.43 16.09 -31.53
CA ARG A 654 -4.88 16.39 -31.65
C ARG A 654 -5.64 15.94 -30.37
N PRO A 655 -6.84 16.49 -30.09
CA PRO A 655 -7.44 16.61 -28.74
C PRO A 655 -8.35 15.41 -28.33
N PRO A 656 -8.83 15.34 -27.07
CA PRO A 656 -9.35 14.10 -26.45
C PRO A 656 -10.82 13.80 -26.80
N CYS A 657 -11.15 12.50 -26.82
CA CYS A 657 -12.50 11.95 -26.99
C CYS A 657 -13.29 11.91 -25.67
N VAL A 658 -14.62 11.99 -25.81
CA VAL A 658 -15.67 12.06 -24.78
C VAL A 658 -15.91 10.72 -24.10
#